data_AF-A0A7C5G1H9-F1
#
_entry.id   AF-A0A7C5G1H9-F1
#
_cell.length_a   1.000
_cell.length_b   1.000
_cell.length_c   1.000
_cell.angle_alpha   90.00
_cell.angle_beta   90.00
_cell.angle_gamma   90.00
#
_symmetry.space_group_name_H-M   'P 1'
#
loop_
_entity.id
_entity.type
_entity.pdbx_description
1 polymer ?
#
loop_
_entity_poly.entity_id
_entity_poly.type
_entity_poly.pdbx_seq_one_letter_code
_entity_poly.pdbx_strand_id
1 'polypeptide(L)'
;MILKHARFSWIIPFREVQTCYRKHLVEELRAMRTHVISNGIKFHPMAFVGAKVGAARHVFLLPLGMVLGIFLLFLGLVSQAAEETPLPPNVILILADDLGWRDLGCYGSSFHETPNIDQLAARGMRFTQAYAANPLCSPTRASILTGLYPARIGITAPVCHLSEEVLEKGLEPPRPGQTVRVARSLTRLRPEYVTLAEILSSAGYVTAHFGKWHLGHSGPYEPKDQGFQFDWPHAPQVAGPGGGYLAPWRFIRDPNIQGEPGEHIEDRMAKEAAGFIRQHRHQPFYLNYWCYSVHGPWTAKPELVEYFARKADPRANQRNPVYAAMVKSLDDAVGTLLRAVDEAGITDRTIIVFFSDNGGYAYPPRSQTQPPGYESIPATSNAPLRSGKASIYEGGTRVPCIVVWPGKVPPGSTSDALLSSVDLFPTILEMCGIALPEHPLDGVSQVPALLGKGQPRQIVFCHFPHGGASRDNRIDGFLPSAYIREGDWKLIRFFAAGPNGEDRFELYNLREDIGETQDRSAEEPERVQQLTKKLNTLLQQTEAVIPVFQPATLPTPDPKDPLLGWKPRGCEAEVRDGRLFVRSTSASPFLGYALGQIRGPVQVRLEIRVDQGENGRIEWLPPPDRQPHQQEFRVIPDGFQTVAVQVPWNKPVGILRVYLPAGAKLAEISWIEISTPQGVRRFEFR
;
A
#
# COMPACT_ATOMS: atom_id res chain seq x y z
N MET A 1 -7.46 28.19 61.03
CA MET A 1 -7.62 29.50 60.37
C MET A 1 -8.27 29.25 59.02
N ILE A 2 -9.61 29.18 58.90
CA ILE A 2 -10.58 30.30 58.69
C ILE A 2 -10.23 31.00 57.35
N LEU A 3 -10.97 31.00 56.22
CA LEU A 3 -12.39 30.80 55.79
C LEU A 3 -12.39 30.36 54.29
N LYS A 4 -13.20 29.37 53.84
CA LYS A 4 -14.55 29.42 53.21
C LYS A 4 -14.73 30.18 51.86
N HIS A 5 -15.14 29.39 50.85
CA HIS A 5 -16.15 29.60 49.77
C HIS A 5 -16.19 30.88 48.92
N ALA A 6 -16.23 30.72 47.57
CA ALA A 6 -17.37 31.12 46.73
C ALA A 6 -17.17 30.75 45.23
N ARG A 7 -18.22 30.15 44.63
CA ARG A 7 -18.50 30.20 43.18
C ARG A 7 -18.94 31.64 42.85
N PHE A 8 -18.66 32.15 41.64
CA PHE A 8 -19.65 32.87 40.80
C PHE A 8 -19.11 33.25 39.41
N SER A 9 -20.00 33.03 38.44
CA SER A 9 -20.09 33.45 37.05
C SER A 9 -19.69 34.90 36.75
N TRP A 10 -19.09 35.15 35.57
CA TRP A 10 -19.21 36.43 34.87
C TRP A 10 -19.43 36.22 33.37
N ILE A 11 -20.65 36.57 32.95
CA ILE A 11 -21.07 36.86 31.58
C ILE A 11 -20.45 38.22 31.20
N ILE A 12 -19.77 38.30 30.06
CA ILE A 12 -19.31 39.58 29.47
C ILE A 12 -20.26 39.94 28.33
N PRO A 13 -20.89 41.13 28.32
CA PRO A 13 -21.75 41.56 27.23
C PRO A 13 -20.95 42.03 26.00
N PHE A 14 -21.45 41.67 24.83
CA PHE A 14 -20.89 41.83 23.48
C PHE A 14 -20.60 43.29 23.00
N ARG A 15 -20.69 44.30 23.88
CA ARG A 15 -20.56 45.73 23.52
C ARG A 15 -19.21 46.38 23.83
N GLU A 16 -18.32 45.74 24.59
CA GLU A 16 -17.02 46.34 24.94
C GLU A 16 -15.84 45.88 24.06
N VAL A 17 -16.00 44.81 23.27
CA VAL A 17 -14.98 44.34 22.32
C VAL A 17 -14.95 45.17 21.02
N GLN A 18 -16.07 45.79 20.62
CA GLN A 18 -16.15 46.59 19.38
C GLN A 18 -15.46 47.96 19.47
N THR A 19 -15.21 48.48 20.68
CA THR A 19 -14.60 49.80 20.86
C THR A 19 -13.06 49.75 20.74
N CYS A 20 -12.45 48.59 21.02
CA CYS A 20 -11.00 48.40 20.93
C CYS A 20 -10.53 48.22 19.46
N TYR A 21 -11.32 47.53 18.63
CA TYR A 21 -10.99 47.31 17.20
C TYR A 21 -11.10 48.57 16.33
N ARG A 22 -11.96 49.53 16.69
CA ARG A 22 -12.15 50.77 15.91
C ARG A 22 -11.02 51.79 16.08
N LYS A 23 -10.25 51.74 17.16
CA LYS A 23 -9.11 52.65 17.38
C LYS A 23 -7.84 52.17 16.65
N HIS A 24 -7.61 50.86 16.54
CA HIS A 24 -6.41 50.32 15.90
C HIS A 24 -6.44 50.46 14.36
N LEU A 25 -7.61 50.27 13.73
CA LEU A 25 -7.76 50.39 12.27
C LEU A 25 -7.57 51.84 11.74
N VAL A 26 -7.84 52.85 12.59
CA VAL A 26 -7.73 54.27 12.21
C VAL A 26 -6.28 54.77 12.30
N GLU A 27 -5.44 54.14 13.13
CA GLU A 27 -4.01 54.47 13.22
C GLU A 27 -3.18 53.79 12.11
N GLU A 28 -3.51 52.58 11.68
CA GLU A 28 -2.86 51.92 10.53
C GLU A 28 -3.18 52.61 9.19
N LEU A 29 -4.42 53.10 9.01
CA LEU A 29 -4.80 53.88 7.81
C LEU A 29 -4.15 55.27 7.75
N ARG A 30 -3.67 55.82 8.88
CA ARG A 30 -2.85 57.04 8.90
C ARG A 30 -1.38 56.76 8.58
N ALA A 31 -0.86 55.58 8.93
CA ALA A 31 0.52 55.17 8.62
C ALA A 31 0.72 54.86 7.12
N MET A 32 -0.29 54.34 6.43
CA MET A 32 -0.22 54.07 4.98
C MET A 32 -0.26 55.32 4.08
N ARG A 33 -0.66 56.49 4.61
CA ARG A 33 -0.74 57.73 3.82
C ARG A 33 0.58 58.50 3.71
N THR A 34 1.62 58.07 4.42
CA THR A 34 2.93 58.76 4.48
C THR A 34 4.03 58.03 3.70
N HIS A 35 3.73 56.91 3.03
CA HIS A 35 4.73 56.07 2.36
C HIS A 35 4.67 56.06 0.81
N VAL A 36 3.86 56.93 0.20
CA VAL A 36 3.75 57.07 -1.28
C VAL A 36 4.37 58.39 -1.78
N ILE A 37 5.07 59.14 -0.93
CA ILE A 37 5.82 60.35 -1.30
C ILE A 37 7.32 60.09 -1.09
N SER A 38 7.87 59.08 -1.76
CA SER A 38 9.31 58.94 -2.00
C SER A 38 9.53 57.80 -2.99
N ASN A 39 9.42 58.08 -4.29
CA ASN A 39 10.17 57.42 -5.36
C ASN A 39 9.73 58.03 -6.70
N GLY A 40 10.59 58.90 -7.23
CA GLY A 40 10.31 59.69 -8.42
C GLY A 40 10.13 58.84 -9.68
N ILE A 41 8.98 59.00 -10.33
CA ILE A 41 8.78 58.66 -11.73
C ILE A 41 8.12 59.87 -12.40
N LYS A 42 8.81 60.42 -13.41
CA LYS A 42 8.46 61.63 -14.14
C LYS A 42 7.32 61.34 -15.13
N PHE A 43 6.30 62.21 -15.15
CA PHE A 43 5.44 62.40 -16.33
C PHE A 43 5.30 63.90 -16.62
N HIS A 44 5.45 64.25 -17.90
CA HIS A 44 5.47 65.62 -18.44
C HIS A 44 4.12 66.35 -18.24
N PRO A 45 4.11 67.67 -17.92
CA PRO A 45 2.89 68.46 -17.94
C PRO A 45 2.68 69.11 -19.32
N MET A 46 1.52 68.88 -19.94
CA MET A 46 0.91 69.86 -20.85
C MET A 46 -0.15 70.63 -20.06
N ALA A 47 0.03 71.94 -19.99
CA ALA A 47 -0.92 72.89 -19.45
C ALA A 47 -2.12 73.02 -20.41
N PHE A 48 -3.35 73.16 -19.90
CA PHE A 48 -4.33 74.09 -20.47
C PHE A 48 -5.36 74.51 -19.41
N VAL A 49 -5.24 75.79 -19.03
CA VAL A 49 -6.30 76.81 -18.85
C VAL A 49 -7.48 76.49 -17.93
N GLY A 50 -7.52 77.23 -16.82
CA GLY A 50 -8.71 77.42 -16.02
C GLY A 50 -9.72 78.34 -16.71
N ALA A 51 -11.00 77.96 -16.61
CA ALA A 51 -12.14 78.83 -16.82
C ALA A 51 -12.89 78.97 -15.50
N LYS A 52 -12.99 80.21 -15.01
CA LYS A 52 -13.91 80.62 -13.95
C LYS A 52 -15.34 80.53 -14.50
N VAL A 53 -16.23 79.81 -13.80
CA VAL A 53 -17.67 79.98 -13.97
C VAL A 53 -18.30 80.20 -12.60
N GLY A 54 -19.00 81.33 -12.49
CA GLY A 54 -19.71 81.79 -11.32
C GLY A 54 -20.97 80.98 -11.01
N ALA A 55 -21.49 81.27 -9.81
CA ALA A 55 -22.60 80.60 -9.18
C ALA A 55 -23.92 80.64 -9.98
N ALA A 56 -24.58 79.49 -10.07
CA ALA A 56 -26.04 79.37 -10.09
C ALA A 56 -26.42 78.03 -9.45
N ARG A 57 -26.85 78.05 -8.19
CA ARG A 57 -27.47 76.89 -7.54
C ARG A 57 -28.91 76.77 -8.05
N HIS A 58 -29.11 76.08 -9.17
CA HIS A 58 -30.42 75.53 -9.51
C HIS A 58 -30.53 74.14 -8.87
N VAL A 59 -31.24 74.08 -7.74
CA VAL A 59 -31.67 72.81 -7.16
C VAL A 59 -32.79 72.27 -8.06
N PHE A 60 -32.45 71.39 -9.00
CA PHE A 60 -33.44 70.58 -9.69
C PHE A 60 -34.03 69.59 -8.69
N LEU A 61 -35.18 69.93 -8.11
CA LEU A 61 -36.02 68.98 -7.39
C LEU A 61 -36.60 68.02 -8.43
N LEU A 62 -35.92 66.89 -8.64
CA LEU A 62 -36.51 65.75 -9.35
C LEU A 62 -37.82 65.37 -8.62
N PRO A 63 -38.97 65.27 -9.32
CA PRO A 63 -40.21 64.90 -8.67
C PRO A 63 -40.05 63.53 -8.00
N LEU A 64 -40.53 63.40 -6.76
CA LEU A 64 -40.33 62.24 -5.88
C LEU A 64 -40.64 60.90 -6.58
N GLY A 65 -41.62 60.88 -7.49
CA GLY A 65 -41.99 59.71 -8.29
C GLY A 65 -40.91 59.26 -9.30
N MET A 66 -40.06 60.17 -9.78
CA MET A 66 -38.98 59.87 -10.71
C MET A 66 -37.76 59.30 -9.98
N VAL A 67 -37.48 59.77 -8.76
CA VAL A 67 -36.47 59.18 -7.87
C VAL A 67 -36.90 57.79 -7.41
N LEU A 68 -38.18 57.61 -7.06
CA LEU A 68 -38.74 56.31 -6.67
C LEU A 68 -38.75 55.33 -7.86
N GLY A 69 -39.05 55.79 -9.06
CA GLY A 69 -38.99 54.99 -10.28
C GLY A 69 -37.57 54.53 -10.63
N ILE A 70 -36.58 55.42 -10.51
CA ILE A 70 -35.16 55.07 -10.70
C ILE A 70 -34.67 54.12 -9.61
N PHE A 71 -35.09 54.30 -8.36
CA PHE A 71 -34.73 53.42 -7.24
C PHE A 71 -35.34 52.02 -7.40
N LEU A 72 -36.60 51.91 -7.86
CA LEU A 72 -37.25 50.64 -8.15
C LEU A 72 -36.67 49.94 -9.40
N LEU A 73 -36.24 50.71 -10.42
CA LEU A 73 -35.47 50.18 -11.55
C LEU A 73 -34.08 49.68 -11.11
N PHE A 74 -33.41 50.39 -10.20
CA PHE A 74 -32.15 49.93 -9.60
C PHE A 74 -32.34 48.67 -8.73
N LEU A 75 -33.42 48.57 -7.94
CA LEU A 75 -33.77 47.35 -7.19
C LEU A 75 -34.15 46.18 -8.11
N GLY A 76 -34.81 46.45 -9.23
CA GLY A 76 -35.12 45.45 -10.27
C GLY A 76 -33.88 44.96 -11.03
N LEU A 77 -32.91 45.84 -11.27
CA LEU A 77 -31.60 45.50 -11.89
C LEU A 77 -30.65 44.80 -10.91
N VAL A 78 -30.73 45.06 -9.60
CA VAL A 78 -29.93 44.35 -8.57
C VAL A 78 -30.53 42.98 -8.23
N SER A 79 -31.82 42.74 -8.49
CA SER A 79 -32.45 41.41 -8.35
C SER A 79 -32.25 40.47 -9.56
N GLN A 80 -31.65 40.95 -10.66
CA GLN A 80 -31.25 40.08 -11.76
C GLN A 80 -29.89 39.45 -11.46
N ALA A 81 -29.95 38.22 -10.93
CA ALA A 81 -28.89 37.23 -10.91
C ALA A 81 -27.56 37.68 -10.28
N ALA A 82 -27.51 37.66 -8.94
CA ALA A 82 -26.39 36.93 -8.36
C ALA A 82 -26.58 35.47 -8.79
N GLU A 83 -26.02 35.08 -9.93
CA GLU A 83 -25.75 33.66 -10.18
C GLU A 83 -24.97 33.20 -8.95
N GLU A 84 -25.59 32.39 -8.10
CA GLU A 84 -24.85 31.66 -7.08
C GLU A 84 -23.78 30.89 -7.85
N THR A 85 -22.52 31.34 -7.75
CA THR A 85 -21.40 30.63 -8.34
C THR A 85 -21.54 29.18 -7.90
N PRO A 86 -21.75 28.23 -8.82
CA PRO A 86 -22.03 26.86 -8.45
C PRO A 86 -20.93 26.36 -7.53
N LEU A 87 -21.29 25.85 -6.35
CA LEU A 87 -20.30 25.32 -5.43
C LEU A 87 -19.46 24.27 -6.17
N PRO A 88 -18.12 24.23 -5.94
CA PRO A 88 -17.29 23.14 -6.43
C PRO A 88 -17.87 21.78 -5.99
N PRO A 89 -17.65 20.72 -6.77
CA PRO A 89 -18.17 19.40 -6.42
C PRO A 89 -17.54 18.91 -5.11
N ASN A 90 -18.29 18.14 -4.32
CA ASN A 90 -17.68 17.34 -3.26
C ASN A 90 -16.94 16.14 -3.88
N VAL A 91 -15.97 15.60 -3.16
CA VAL A 91 -15.24 14.39 -3.57
C VAL A 91 -15.28 13.38 -2.43
N ILE A 92 -15.72 12.16 -2.74
CA ILE A 92 -15.60 10.99 -1.85
C ILE A 92 -14.70 9.98 -2.54
N LEU A 93 -13.53 9.71 -1.95
CA LEU A 93 -12.65 8.64 -2.37
C LEU A 93 -12.80 7.45 -1.41
N ILE A 94 -13.45 6.40 -1.88
CA ILE A 94 -13.64 5.13 -1.19
C ILE A 94 -12.50 4.19 -1.62
N LEU A 95 -11.66 3.78 -0.67
CA LEU A 95 -10.55 2.85 -0.93
C LEU A 95 -10.73 1.58 -0.09
N ALA A 96 -10.98 0.46 -0.76
CA ALA A 96 -10.99 -0.86 -0.14
C ALA A 96 -9.55 -1.41 0.05
N ASP A 97 -9.33 -2.15 1.13
CA ASP A 97 -8.04 -2.76 1.49
C ASP A 97 -8.05 -4.25 1.10
N ASP A 98 -7.15 -4.70 0.23
CA ASP A 98 -7.07 -6.11 -0.23
C ASP A 98 -8.33 -6.66 -0.95
N LEU A 99 -9.04 -5.81 -1.71
CA LEU A 99 -10.21 -6.23 -2.50
C LEU A 99 -9.80 -6.59 -3.94
N GLY A 100 -9.99 -7.85 -4.31
CA GLY A 100 -9.67 -8.36 -5.63
C GLY A 100 -10.55 -7.81 -6.74
N TRP A 101 -10.01 -7.83 -7.96
CA TRP A 101 -10.65 -7.28 -9.16
C TRP A 101 -12.04 -7.87 -9.44
N ARG A 102 -12.34 -9.09 -8.96
CA ARG A 102 -13.59 -9.82 -9.18
C ARG A 102 -14.40 -10.04 -7.91
N ASP A 103 -14.12 -9.29 -6.84
CA ASP A 103 -14.75 -9.50 -5.54
C ASP A 103 -16.11 -8.81 -5.39
N LEU A 104 -16.52 -8.05 -6.40
CA LEU A 104 -17.81 -7.34 -6.45
C LEU A 104 -18.76 -8.00 -7.45
N GLY A 105 -20.06 -7.92 -7.20
CA GLY A 105 -21.11 -8.42 -8.11
C GLY A 105 -21.00 -7.78 -9.49
N CYS A 106 -20.88 -6.45 -9.53
CA CYS A 106 -20.64 -5.69 -10.75
C CYS A 106 -19.28 -5.95 -11.42
N TYR A 107 -18.39 -6.75 -10.84
CA TYR A 107 -17.17 -7.24 -11.49
C TYR A 107 -17.19 -8.75 -11.77
N GLY A 108 -18.33 -9.42 -11.57
CA GLY A 108 -18.51 -10.83 -11.89
C GLY A 108 -18.25 -11.79 -10.73
N SER A 109 -18.29 -11.33 -9.48
CA SER A 109 -18.40 -12.26 -8.36
C SER A 109 -19.72 -13.04 -8.46
N SER A 110 -19.65 -14.36 -8.30
CA SER A 110 -20.81 -15.24 -8.25
C SER A 110 -21.17 -15.67 -6.83
N PHE A 111 -20.36 -15.29 -5.85
CA PHE A 111 -20.52 -15.70 -4.45
C PHE A 111 -20.74 -14.49 -3.52
N HIS A 112 -19.92 -13.45 -3.66
CA HIS A 112 -20.05 -12.23 -2.88
C HIS A 112 -21.28 -11.43 -3.34
N GLU A 113 -21.88 -10.67 -2.44
CA GLU A 113 -23.09 -9.89 -2.71
C GLU A 113 -22.82 -8.43 -2.33
N THR A 114 -22.86 -7.54 -3.33
CA THR A 114 -22.51 -6.11 -3.16
C THR A 114 -23.53 -5.17 -3.79
N PRO A 115 -24.82 -5.24 -3.39
CA PRO A 115 -25.88 -4.48 -4.04
C PRO A 115 -25.69 -2.96 -4.01
N ASN A 116 -25.07 -2.39 -2.97
CA ASN A 116 -24.85 -0.94 -2.90
C ASN A 116 -23.71 -0.50 -3.83
N ILE A 117 -22.64 -1.28 -3.92
CA ILE A 117 -21.55 -1.01 -4.86
C ILE A 117 -21.99 -1.27 -6.31
N ASP A 118 -22.89 -2.24 -6.53
CA ASP A 118 -23.49 -2.48 -7.83
C ASP A 118 -24.40 -1.29 -8.26
N GLN A 119 -25.13 -0.69 -7.32
CA GLN A 119 -25.85 0.57 -7.56
C GLN A 119 -24.89 1.74 -7.82
N LEU A 120 -23.75 1.81 -7.13
CA LEU A 120 -22.71 2.80 -7.42
C LEU A 120 -22.20 2.66 -8.86
N ALA A 121 -21.94 1.43 -9.30
CA ALA A 121 -21.57 1.15 -10.69
C ALA A 121 -22.65 1.59 -11.69
N ALA A 122 -23.93 1.37 -11.37
CA ALA A 122 -25.05 1.82 -12.20
C ALA A 122 -25.15 3.35 -12.28
N ARG A 123 -24.69 4.09 -11.26
CA ARG A 123 -24.64 5.56 -11.25
C ARG A 123 -23.44 6.14 -12.00
N GLY A 124 -22.43 5.33 -12.35
CA GLY A 124 -21.16 5.81 -12.87
C GLY A 124 -20.58 4.96 -13.98
N MET A 125 -19.25 5.02 -14.10
CA MET A 125 -18.46 4.24 -15.04
C MET A 125 -17.58 3.25 -14.29
N ARG A 126 -17.53 1.99 -14.75
CA ARG A 126 -16.56 0.99 -14.29
C ARG A 126 -15.33 0.97 -15.20
N PHE A 127 -14.14 0.92 -14.63
CA PHE A 127 -12.91 0.63 -15.37
C PHE A 127 -12.58 -0.85 -15.27
N THR A 128 -12.45 -1.52 -16.42
CA THR A 128 -12.07 -2.94 -16.45
C THR A 128 -10.57 -3.15 -16.37
N GLN A 129 -9.76 -2.10 -16.57
CA GLN A 129 -8.29 -2.16 -16.62
C GLN A 129 -7.65 -1.13 -15.66
N ALA A 130 -8.10 -1.13 -14.41
CA ALA A 130 -7.54 -0.32 -13.34
C ALA A 130 -6.47 -1.06 -12.55
N TYR A 131 -5.37 -0.37 -12.23
CA TYR A 131 -4.18 -0.93 -11.60
C TYR A 131 -3.75 -0.14 -10.37
N ALA A 132 -3.50 -0.83 -9.28
CA ALA A 132 -2.69 -0.32 -8.20
C ALA A 132 -1.22 -0.18 -8.66
N ALA A 133 -0.57 0.94 -8.31
CA ALA A 133 0.84 1.17 -8.65
C ALA A 133 1.82 0.20 -7.96
N ASN A 134 1.33 -0.57 -6.97
CA ASN A 134 2.07 -1.63 -6.30
C ASN A 134 1.11 -2.75 -5.84
N PRO A 135 1.57 -4.00 -5.70
CA PRO A 135 0.75 -5.07 -5.15
C PRO A 135 0.58 -5.05 -3.62
N LEU A 136 0.77 -3.88 -2.98
CA LEU A 136 0.74 -3.68 -1.54
C LEU A 136 0.16 -2.31 -1.15
N CYS A 137 -0.35 -2.25 0.09
CA CYS A 137 -1.13 -1.14 0.62
C CYS A 137 -0.41 0.22 0.74
N SER A 138 0.60 0.38 1.63
CA SER A 138 1.28 1.67 1.85
C SER A 138 1.83 2.29 0.55
N PRO A 139 2.50 1.53 -0.34
CA PRO A 139 2.96 2.06 -1.62
C PRO A 139 1.82 2.67 -2.47
N THR A 140 0.71 1.94 -2.63
CA THR A 140 -0.43 2.44 -3.42
C THR A 140 -1.09 3.65 -2.76
N ARG A 141 -1.28 3.63 -1.44
CA ARG A 141 -1.84 4.76 -0.67
C ARG A 141 -1.01 6.03 -0.84
N ALA A 142 0.32 5.91 -0.80
CA ALA A 142 1.24 7.02 -1.05
C ALA A 142 1.09 7.54 -2.49
N SER A 143 0.96 6.63 -3.46
CA SER A 143 0.78 6.98 -4.87
C SER A 143 -0.50 7.76 -5.15
N ILE A 144 -1.59 7.43 -4.44
CA ILE A 144 -2.88 8.12 -4.58
C ILE A 144 -2.79 9.55 -4.05
N LEU A 145 -2.18 9.73 -2.88
CA LEU A 145 -2.08 11.06 -2.27
C LEU A 145 -1.08 11.97 -2.96
N THR A 146 -0.13 11.47 -3.73
CA THR A 146 0.94 12.28 -4.34
C THR A 146 0.91 12.32 -5.86
N GLY A 147 0.22 11.39 -6.52
CA GLY A 147 0.29 11.23 -7.97
C GLY A 147 1.65 10.72 -8.47
N LEU A 148 2.48 10.16 -7.58
CA LEU A 148 3.83 9.69 -7.87
C LEU A 148 3.93 8.17 -7.73
N TYR A 149 4.78 7.55 -8.55
CA TYR A 149 5.04 6.13 -8.42
C TYR A 149 5.72 5.79 -7.08
N PRO A 150 5.39 4.66 -6.47
CA PRO A 150 6.04 4.16 -5.25
C PRO A 150 7.58 4.10 -5.33
N ALA A 151 8.13 3.81 -6.52
CA ALA A 151 9.57 3.82 -6.76
C ALA A 151 10.21 5.19 -6.51
N ARG A 152 9.53 6.27 -6.93
CA ARG A 152 9.97 7.66 -6.75
C ARG A 152 9.93 8.06 -5.29
N ILE A 153 8.82 7.75 -4.63
CA ILE A 153 8.59 8.06 -3.21
C ILE A 153 9.53 7.25 -2.32
N GLY A 154 9.84 6.00 -2.69
CA GLY A 154 10.65 5.07 -1.89
C GLY A 154 9.83 4.22 -0.90
N ILE A 155 8.51 4.45 -0.79
CA ILE A 155 7.59 3.57 -0.07
C ILE A 155 7.20 2.42 -0.99
N THR A 156 7.86 1.27 -0.84
CA THR A 156 7.68 0.10 -1.74
C THR A 156 7.28 -1.18 -1.00
N ALA A 157 7.15 -1.11 0.33
CA ALA A 157 6.66 -2.20 1.20
C ALA A 157 5.62 -1.65 2.21
N PRO A 158 4.83 -2.51 2.88
CA PRO A 158 3.71 -2.07 3.72
C PRO A 158 4.17 -1.78 5.16
N VAL A 159 5.26 -1.02 5.31
CA VAL A 159 6.02 -0.87 6.56
C VAL A 159 5.79 0.44 7.30
N CYS A 160 4.90 1.31 6.80
CA CYS A 160 4.77 2.65 7.36
C CYS A 160 4.19 2.74 8.78
N HIS A 161 3.57 1.65 9.26
CA HIS A 161 3.08 1.53 10.63
C HIS A 161 4.19 1.19 11.64
N LEU A 162 5.40 0.83 11.20
CA LEU A 162 6.50 0.47 12.09
C LEU A 162 7.00 1.70 12.84
N SER A 163 7.39 1.52 14.11
CA SER A 163 7.92 2.59 14.96
C SER A 163 9.27 3.12 14.47
N GLU A 164 10.11 2.26 13.86
CA GLU A 164 11.38 2.69 13.24
C GLU A 164 11.12 3.67 12.10
N GLU A 165 11.80 4.82 12.17
CA GLU A 165 11.77 5.82 11.10
C GLU A 165 12.87 5.53 10.07
N VAL A 166 12.45 5.43 8.82
CA VAL A 166 13.32 5.28 7.65
C VAL A 166 12.84 6.27 6.59
N LEU A 167 13.66 7.27 6.28
CA LEU A 167 13.36 8.36 5.35
C LEU A 167 14.18 8.31 4.05
N GLU A 168 15.14 7.40 3.99
CA GLU A 168 16.04 7.23 2.86
C GLU A 168 15.85 5.87 2.21
N LYS A 169 15.67 5.88 0.89
CA LYS A 169 15.60 4.66 0.07
C LYS A 169 17.01 4.17 -0.19
N GLY A 170 17.21 2.86 -0.11
CA GLY A 170 18.50 2.24 -0.34
C GLY A 170 18.38 0.72 -0.38
N LEU A 171 19.49 0.01 -0.38
CA LEU A 171 19.48 -1.44 -0.26
C LEU A 171 19.48 -1.85 1.21
N GLU A 172 18.76 -2.92 1.52
CA GLU A 172 18.90 -3.60 2.80
C GLU A 172 20.36 -4.05 3.02
N PRO A 173 20.82 -4.13 4.29
CA PRO A 173 22.11 -4.72 4.61
C PRO A 173 22.15 -6.18 4.16
N PRO A 174 23.34 -6.70 3.80
CA PRO A 174 23.51 -8.09 3.41
C PRO A 174 23.04 -9.03 4.52
N ARG A 175 22.26 -10.06 4.18
CA ARG A 175 21.79 -11.08 5.14
C ARG A 175 22.34 -12.46 4.76
N PRO A 176 22.90 -13.24 5.71
CA PRO A 176 23.40 -14.58 5.43
C PRO A 176 22.32 -15.47 4.82
N GLY A 177 22.69 -16.27 3.81
CA GLY A 177 21.78 -17.17 3.11
C GLY A 177 20.79 -16.52 2.11
N GLN A 178 20.81 -15.19 1.95
CA GLN A 178 20.08 -14.51 0.86
C GLN A 178 20.99 -14.28 -0.34
N THR A 179 20.46 -14.48 -1.55
CA THR A 179 21.17 -14.28 -2.82
C THR A 179 20.87 -12.94 -3.49
N VAL A 180 19.90 -12.19 -2.96
CA VAL A 180 19.46 -10.90 -3.50
C VAL A 180 19.30 -9.92 -2.35
N ARG A 181 19.94 -8.76 -2.47
CA ARG A 181 19.69 -7.62 -1.58
C ARG A 181 18.54 -6.82 -2.16
N VAL A 182 17.45 -6.75 -1.41
CA VAL A 182 16.23 -6.03 -1.76
C VAL A 182 16.30 -4.57 -1.36
N ALA A 183 15.36 -3.76 -1.83
CA ALA A 183 15.26 -2.37 -1.40
C ALA A 183 14.80 -2.27 0.06
N ARG A 184 15.31 -1.27 0.77
CA ARG A 184 14.80 -0.77 2.05
C ARG A 184 13.69 0.24 1.75
N SER A 185 12.46 -0.10 2.11
CA SER A 185 11.31 0.80 1.95
C SER A 185 11.34 1.87 3.02
N LEU A 186 10.96 3.10 2.65
CA LEU A 186 10.64 4.15 3.61
C LEU A 186 9.48 3.71 4.51
N THR A 187 9.49 4.19 5.74
CA THR A 187 8.41 3.97 6.72
C THR A 187 7.52 5.20 6.92
N ARG A 188 7.77 6.31 6.22
CA ARG A 188 6.98 7.55 6.32
C ARG A 188 6.76 8.17 4.94
N LEU A 189 5.56 8.68 4.70
CA LEU A 189 5.32 9.66 3.63
C LEU A 189 5.87 11.00 4.09
N ARG A 190 6.93 11.48 3.44
CA ARG A 190 7.59 12.73 3.85
C ARG A 190 6.68 13.95 3.57
N PRO A 191 6.61 14.93 4.48
CA PRO A 191 5.83 16.17 4.28
C PRO A 191 6.25 17.02 3.07
N GLU A 192 7.42 16.75 2.49
CA GLU A 192 7.88 17.40 1.24
C GLU A 192 6.99 17.07 0.04
N TYR A 193 6.31 15.91 0.07
CA TYR A 193 5.37 15.52 -0.97
C TYR A 193 4.03 16.19 -0.71
N VAL A 194 3.74 17.26 -1.43
CA VAL A 194 2.45 17.94 -1.37
C VAL A 194 1.34 16.98 -1.78
N THR A 195 0.39 16.76 -0.89
CA THR A 195 -0.68 15.78 -1.06
C THR A 195 -1.93 16.36 -1.71
N LEU A 196 -2.76 15.46 -2.25
CA LEU A 196 -4.08 15.77 -2.80
C LEU A 196 -4.95 16.53 -1.78
N ALA A 197 -4.89 16.12 -0.52
CA ALA A 197 -5.65 16.75 0.56
C ALA A 197 -5.14 18.17 0.86
N GLU A 198 -3.83 18.41 0.85
CA GLU A 198 -3.28 19.76 1.05
C GLU A 198 -3.70 20.71 -0.08
N ILE A 199 -3.67 20.25 -1.33
CA ILE A 199 -4.12 21.05 -2.48
C ILE A 199 -5.62 21.35 -2.38
N LEU A 200 -6.45 20.35 -2.08
CA LEU A 200 -7.90 20.54 -1.92
C LEU A 200 -8.23 21.48 -0.76
N SER A 201 -7.56 21.30 0.39
CA SER A 201 -7.69 22.18 1.56
C SER A 201 -7.32 23.63 1.21
N SER A 202 -6.23 23.82 0.46
CA SER A 202 -5.78 25.14 -0.01
C SER A 202 -6.76 25.77 -1.01
N ALA A 203 -7.51 24.95 -1.75
CA ALA A 203 -8.60 25.37 -2.64
C ALA A 203 -9.94 25.59 -1.91
N GLY A 204 -9.98 25.52 -0.57
CA GLY A 204 -11.15 25.81 0.25
C GLY A 204 -12.05 24.62 0.56
N TYR A 205 -11.61 23.38 0.29
CA TYR A 205 -12.34 22.18 0.68
C TYR A 205 -12.18 21.89 2.17
N VAL A 206 -13.24 21.36 2.77
CA VAL A 206 -13.11 20.66 4.07
C VAL A 206 -12.57 19.27 3.83
N THR A 207 -11.49 18.89 4.49
CA THR A 207 -10.81 17.62 4.24
C THR A 207 -10.93 16.68 5.44
N ALA A 208 -11.37 15.44 5.19
CA ALA A 208 -11.50 14.43 6.24
C ALA A 208 -10.93 13.08 5.81
N HIS A 209 -10.19 12.44 6.70
CA HIS A 209 -9.73 11.07 6.59
C HIS A 209 -10.55 10.16 7.48
N PHE A 210 -11.06 9.06 6.94
CA PHE A 210 -11.74 8.03 7.72
C PHE A 210 -11.10 6.67 7.47
N GLY A 211 -10.62 6.02 8.53
CA GLY A 211 -10.15 4.63 8.50
C GLY A 211 -8.64 4.43 8.47
N LYS A 212 -8.19 3.50 7.61
CA LYS A 212 -6.79 3.03 7.58
C LYS A 212 -5.89 4.10 6.96
N TRP A 213 -4.96 4.65 7.75
CA TRP A 213 -3.94 5.57 7.27
C TRP A 213 -2.75 4.86 6.59
N HIS A 214 -1.92 4.18 7.40
CA HIS A 214 -0.78 3.34 6.97
C HIS A 214 0.27 4.05 6.10
N LEU A 215 0.51 5.35 6.35
CA LEU A 215 1.54 6.17 5.71
C LEU A 215 2.54 6.84 6.67
N GLY A 216 2.37 6.61 7.98
CA GLY A 216 3.31 7.02 9.00
C GLY A 216 2.84 6.60 10.39
N HIS A 217 3.77 6.41 11.31
CA HIS A 217 3.47 5.91 12.66
C HIS A 217 3.00 7.02 13.61
N SER A 218 3.61 8.20 13.52
CA SER A 218 3.35 9.36 14.40
C SER A 218 3.69 10.64 13.66
N GLY A 219 3.33 11.81 14.21
CA GLY A 219 3.64 13.11 13.62
C GLY A 219 5.15 13.30 13.32
N PRO A 220 5.51 14.06 12.26
CA PRO A 220 4.64 14.80 11.35
C PRO A 220 4.22 13.99 10.10
N TYR A 221 3.67 12.78 10.27
CA TYR A 221 3.29 11.88 9.17
C TYR A 221 1.86 11.34 9.31
N GLU A 222 1.03 12.00 10.10
CA GLU A 222 -0.36 11.61 10.38
C GLU A 222 -1.31 12.32 9.39
N PRO A 223 -2.60 11.91 9.28
CA PRO A 223 -3.54 12.59 8.38
C PRO A 223 -3.56 14.13 8.56
N LYS A 224 -3.54 14.61 9.80
CA LYS A 224 -3.51 16.05 10.11
C LYS A 224 -2.29 16.80 9.55
N ASP A 225 -1.17 16.10 9.40
CA ASP A 225 0.08 16.67 8.88
C ASP A 225 0.13 16.60 7.34
N GLN A 226 -0.87 15.97 6.73
CA GLN A 226 -0.98 15.70 5.30
C GLN A 226 -2.31 16.26 4.76
N GLY A 227 -2.72 17.42 5.28
CA GLY A 227 -3.82 18.21 4.75
C GLY A 227 -5.22 17.81 5.21
N PHE A 228 -5.40 16.84 6.11
CA PHE A 228 -6.72 16.47 6.63
C PHE A 228 -7.09 17.24 7.91
N GLN A 229 -8.23 17.93 7.91
CA GLN A 229 -8.72 18.67 9.07
C GLN A 229 -9.43 17.75 10.09
N PHE A 230 -9.98 16.64 9.62
CA PHE A 230 -10.65 15.62 10.44
C PHE A 230 -10.03 14.24 10.18
N ASP A 231 -9.92 13.42 11.23
CA ASP A 231 -9.37 12.06 11.19
C ASP A 231 -10.15 11.14 12.14
N TRP A 232 -10.76 10.07 11.62
CA TRP A 232 -11.54 9.14 12.45
C TRP A 232 -11.56 7.68 11.93
N PRO A 233 -11.25 6.67 12.76
CA PRO A 233 -10.60 6.80 14.05
C PRO A 233 -9.14 7.19 13.86
N HIS A 234 -8.60 8.02 14.76
CA HIS A 234 -7.19 8.36 14.73
C HIS A 234 -6.32 7.15 15.14
N ALA A 235 -5.80 6.42 14.15
CA ALA A 235 -5.00 5.20 14.35
C ALA A 235 -3.81 5.07 13.37
N PRO A 236 -2.87 6.03 13.31
CA PRO A 236 -1.75 6.01 12.35
C PRO A 236 -0.79 4.82 12.56
N GLN A 237 -0.72 4.28 13.78
CA GLN A 237 0.22 3.23 14.17
C GLN A 237 -0.17 1.82 13.71
N VAL A 238 -1.28 1.64 12.99
CA VAL A 238 -1.82 0.32 12.68
C VAL A 238 -1.84 0.05 11.17
N ALA A 239 -1.56 -1.20 10.81
CA ALA A 239 -1.68 -1.69 9.43
C ALA A 239 -3.11 -2.19 9.10
N GLY A 240 -4.00 -2.22 10.09
CA GLY A 240 -5.34 -2.78 10.02
C GLY A 240 -5.94 -2.95 11.43
N PRO A 241 -7.16 -3.50 11.55
CA PRO A 241 -7.88 -3.59 12.81
C PRO A 241 -7.38 -4.77 13.66
N GLY A 242 -6.19 -4.60 14.25
CA GLY A 242 -5.58 -5.59 15.14
C GLY A 242 -6.53 -5.98 16.29
N GLY A 243 -6.80 -7.28 16.42
CA GLY A 243 -7.78 -7.80 17.39
C GLY A 243 -9.17 -8.08 16.80
N GLY A 244 -9.44 -7.70 15.55
CA GLY A 244 -10.70 -7.99 14.85
C GLY A 244 -11.52 -6.73 14.53
N TYR A 245 -12.54 -6.91 13.69
CA TYR A 245 -13.46 -5.85 13.26
C TYR A 245 -14.60 -5.57 14.24
N LEU A 246 -14.83 -6.47 15.20
CA LEU A 246 -15.92 -6.38 16.16
C LEU A 246 -15.42 -5.78 17.47
N ALA A 247 -16.18 -4.85 18.04
CA ALA A 247 -15.85 -4.20 19.30
C ALA A 247 -15.85 -5.22 20.46
N PRO A 248 -14.98 -5.03 21.48
CA PRO A 248 -14.11 -3.86 21.69
C PRO A 248 -12.88 -3.82 20.77
N TRP A 249 -12.71 -2.69 20.05
CA TRP A 249 -11.63 -2.50 19.09
C TRP A 249 -10.30 -2.17 19.77
N ARG A 250 -9.39 -3.14 19.81
CA ARG A 250 -8.10 -3.01 20.52
C ARG A 250 -7.08 -2.11 19.82
N PHE A 251 -7.26 -1.89 18.53
CA PHE A 251 -6.35 -1.09 17.71
C PHE A 251 -6.61 0.41 17.81
N ILE A 252 -7.81 0.81 18.28
CA ILE A 252 -8.15 2.21 18.56
C ILE A 252 -7.72 2.51 20.00
N ARG A 253 -6.86 3.51 20.15
CA ARG A 253 -6.30 3.89 21.46
C ARG A 253 -7.02 5.07 22.11
N ASP A 254 -7.85 5.79 21.36
CA ASP A 254 -8.64 6.88 21.91
C ASP A 254 -9.69 6.33 22.89
N PRO A 255 -9.61 6.66 24.19
CA PRO A 255 -10.54 6.14 25.19
C PRO A 255 -11.99 6.65 24.98
N ASN A 256 -12.18 7.71 24.19
CA ASN A 256 -13.50 8.25 23.86
C ASN A 256 -14.19 7.49 22.72
N ILE A 257 -13.45 6.66 21.97
CA ILE A 257 -14.00 5.83 20.91
C ILE A 257 -14.19 4.42 21.47
N GLN A 258 -15.40 4.17 21.97
CA GLN A 258 -15.84 2.86 22.41
C GLN A 258 -17.03 2.41 21.55
N GLY A 259 -17.10 1.11 21.32
CA GLY A 259 -18.21 0.47 20.63
C GLY A 259 -18.91 -0.53 21.53
N GLU A 260 -20.20 -0.74 21.28
CA GLU A 260 -20.96 -1.80 21.96
C GLU A 260 -20.35 -3.17 21.59
N PRO A 261 -20.31 -4.16 22.51
CA PRO A 261 -19.78 -5.48 22.19
C PRO A 261 -20.39 -6.05 20.90
N GLY A 262 -19.55 -6.40 19.93
CA GLY A 262 -19.99 -6.89 18.61
C GLY A 262 -20.26 -5.81 17.56
N GLU A 263 -20.19 -4.51 17.89
CA GLU A 263 -20.28 -3.43 16.90
C GLU A 263 -19.15 -3.55 15.87
N HIS A 264 -19.48 -3.50 14.58
CA HIS A 264 -18.50 -3.65 13.51
C HIS A 264 -17.87 -2.29 13.16
N ILE A 265 -16.54 -2.22 13.03
CA ILE A 265 -15.85 -0.94 12.82
C ILE A 265 -16.29 -0.24 11.53
N GLU A 266 -16.52 -0.96 10.43
CA GLU A 266 -16.98 -0.34 9.18
C GLU A 266 -18.34 0.34 9.33
N ASP A 267 -19.26 -0.29 10.07
CA ASP A 267 -20.59 0.29 10.30
C ASP A 267 -20.46 1.60 11.10
N ARG A 268 -19.64 1.57 12.15
CA ARG A 268 -19.39 2.74 12.97
C ARG A 268 -18.70 3.85 12.17
N MET A 269 -17.66 3.52 11.42
CA MET A 269 -16.93 4.47 10.57
C MET A 269 -17.81 5.08 9.49
N ALA A 270 -18.66 4.29 8.84
CA ALA A 270 -19.63 4.78 7.86
C ALA A 270 -20.65 5.73 8.49
N LYS A 271 -21.09 5.46 9.72
CA LYS A 271 -22.00 6.33 10.47
C LYS A 271 -21.36 7.69 10.78
N GLU A 272 -20.12 7.71 11.24
CA GLU A 272 -19.40 8.96 11.54
C GLU A 272 -19.13 9.77 10.25
N ALA A 273 -18.72 9.10 9.17
CA ALA A 273 -18.52 9.74 7.86
C ALA A 273 -19.83 10.28 7.27
N ALA A 274 -20.95 9.57 7.44
CA ALA A 274 -22.27 10.07 7.07
C ALA A 274 -22.68 11.32 7.87
N GLY A 275 -22.27 11.40 9.14
CA GLY A 275 -22.40 12.61 9.97
C GLY A 275 -21.64 13.80 9.36
N PHE A 276 -20.37 13.58 9.00
CA PHE A 276 -19.53 14.57 8.33
C PHE A 276 -20.16 15.09 7.02
N ILE A 277 -20.64 14.18 6.15
CA ILE A 277 -21.32 14.54 4.90
C ILE A 277 -22.51 15.47 5.15
N ARG A 278 -23.38 15.12 6.11
CA ARG A 278 -24.58 15.92 6.42
C ARG A 278 -24.21 17.28 7.01
N GLN A 279 -23.19 17.35 7.86
CA GLN A 279 -22.72 18.58 8.49
C GLN A 279 -22.13 19.57 7.47
N HIS A 280 -21.40 19.08 6.47
CA HIS A 280 -20.70 19.92 5.49
C HIS A 280 -21.42 20.05 4.15
N ARG A 281 -22.71 19.72 4.06
CA ARG A 281 -23.51 19.76 2.82
C ARG A 281 -23.66 21.15 2.16
N HIS A 282 -23.21 22.23 2.80
CA HIS A 282 -23.28 23.61 2.27
C HIS A 282 -21.92 24.17 1.84
N GLN A 283 -20.85 23.36 1.87
CA GLN A 283 -19.51 23.72 1.41
C GLN A 283 -18.88 22.53 0.67
N PRO A 284 -17.86 22.73 -0.18
CA PRO A 284 -17.16 21.61 -0.80
C PRO A 284 -16.35 20.84 0.24
N PHE A 285 -16.34 19.51 0.13
CA PHE A 285 -15.52 18.65 0.99
C PHE A 285 -14.83 17.55 0.20
N TYR A 286 -13.70 17.09 0.75
CA TYR A 286 -12.98 15.90 0.34
C TYR A 286 -13.01 14.88 1.48
N LEU A 287 -13.74 13.79 1.27
CA LEU A 287 -13.80 12.66 2.18
C LEU A 287 -12.93 11.53 1.62
N ASN A 288 -11.81 11.29 2.28
CA ASN A 288 -10.92 10.18 2.03
C ASN A 288 -11.31 9.00 2.93
N TYR A 289 -12.23 8.17 2.45
CA TYR A 289 -12.78 7.03 3.17
C TYR A 289 -12.01 5.76 2.83
N TRP A 290 -10.98 5.47 3.63
CA TRP A 290 -10.06 4.35 3.43
C TRP A 290 -10.44 3.21 4.37
N CYS A 291 -11.23 2.27 3.86
CA CYS A 291 -11.76 1.15 4.63
C CYS A 291 -10.62 0.31 5.23
N TYR A 292 -10.88 -0.31 6.39
CA TYR A 292 -10.05 -1.40 6.86
C TYR A 292 -10.38 -2.69 6.09
N SER A 293 -11.64 -2.83 5.71
CA SER A 293 -12.14 -3.97 4.97
C SER A 293 -11.58 -3.98 3.55
N VAL A 294 -11.18 -5.14 3.04
CA VAL A 294 -11.39 -6.50 3.56
C VAL A 294 -10.09 -7.15 4.05
N HIS A 295 -9.17 -6.37 4.60
CA HIS A 295 -7.88 -6.87 5.10
C HIS A 295 -8.02 -7.76 6.33
N GLY A 296 -7.08 -8.71 6.53
CA GLY A 296 -7.03 -9.50 7.76
C GLY A 296 -6.80 -8.64 9.04
N PRO A 297 -7.11 -9.11 10.26
CA PRO A 297 -7.58 -10.45 10.62
C PRO A 297 -8.97 -10.75 10.07
N TRP A 298 -9.20 -12.02 9.74
CA TRP A 298 -10.44 -12.49 9.09
C TRP A 298 -11.53 -12.65 10.14
N THR A 299 -12.09 -11.53 10.57
CA THR A 299 -13.15 -11.43 11.58
C THR A 299 -14.36 -10.75 10.94
N ALA A 300 -15.53 -11.36 11.03
CA ALA A 300 -16.76 -10.83 10.43
C ALA A 300 -17.98 -11.04 11.34
N LYS A 301 -19.10 -10.41 10.98
CA LYS A 301 -20.37 -10.56 11.71
C LYS A 301 -20.88 -12.02 11.62
N PRO A 302 -21.09 -12.74 12.74
CA PRO A 302 -21.39 -14.17 12.72
C PRO A 302 -22.59 -14.56 11.86
N GLU A 303 -23.64 -13.75 11.86
CA GLU A 303 -24.86 -13.97 11.08
C GLU A 303 -24.63 -13.91 9.57
N LEU A 304 -23.73 -13.03 9.11
CA LEU A 304 -23.34 -12.97 7.70
C LEU A 304 -22.48 -14.16 7.32
N VAL A 305 -21.57 -14.58 8.22
CA VAL A 305 -20.75 -15.78 7.99
C VAL A 305 -21.65 -17.01 7.87
N GLU A 306 -22.65 -17.16 8.73
CA GLU A 306 -23.62 -18.26 8.64
C GLU A 306 -24.41 -18.23 7.33
N TYR A 307 -24.87 -17.05 6.90
CA TYR A 307 -25.56 -16.88 5.62
C TYR A 307 -24.69 -17.35 4.44
N PHE A 308 -23.46 -16.86 4.34
CA PHE A 308 -22.56 -17.24 3.24
C PHE A 308 -22.08 -18.70 3.35
N ALA A 309 -21.99 -19.27 4.55
CA ALA A 309 -21.64 -20.67 4.74
C ALA A 309 -22.69 -21.61 4.15
N ARG A 310 -23.99 -21.26 4.26
CA ARG A 310 -25.09 -22.01 3.64
C ARG A 310 -25.07 -21.93 2.10
N LYS A 311 -24.56 -20.82 1.55
CA LYS A 311 -24.44 -20.59 0.10
C LYS A 311 -23.17 -21.19 -0.52
N ALA A 312 -22.14 -21.46 0.29
CA ALA A 312 -20.83 -21.82 -0.20
C ALA A 312 -20.85 -23.15 -0.98
N ASP A 313 -20.40 -23.10 -2.23
CA ASP A 313 -20.09 -24.29 -3.02
C ASP A 313 -18.59 -24.60 -2.87
N PRO A 314 -18.21 -25.78 -2.34
CA PRO A 314 -16.81 -26.20 -2.23
C PRO A 314 -16.04 -26.21 -3.56
N ARG A 315 -16.74 -26.29 -4.70
CA ARG A 315 -16.16 -26.32 -6.06
C ARG A 315 -15.97 -24.92 -6.65
N ALA A 316 -16.61 -23.90 -6.09
CA ALA A 316 -16.48 -22.53 -6.58
C ALA A 316 -15.11 -21.93 -6.23
N ASN A 317 -14.62 -21.05 -7.10
CA ASN A 317 -13.36 -20.33 -6.89
C ASN A 317 -13.43 -19.41 -5.67
N GLN A 318 -14.51 -18.64 -5.55
CA GLN A 318 -14.83 -17.81 -4.39
C GLN A 318 -15.82 -18.57 -3.51
N ARG A 319 -15.40 -18.90 -2.28
CA ARG A 319 -16.20 -19.76 -1.37
C ARG A 319 -15.91 -19.57 0.12
N ASN A 320 -15.11 -18.57 0.52
CA ASN A 320 -14.80 -18.34 1.92
C ASN A 320 -15.91 -17.47 2.56
N PRO A 321 -16.73 -18.01 3.49
CA PRO A 321 -17.86 -17.27 4.06
C PRO A 321 -17.45 -16.08 4.91
N VAL A 322 -16.30 -16.16 5.59
CA VAL A 322 -15.79 -15.06 6.42
C VAL A 322 -15.40 -13.88 5.53
N TYR A 323 -14.68 -14.14 4.44
CA TYR A 323 -14.33 -13.09 3.49
C TYR A 323 -15.58 -12.47 2.83
N ALA A 324 -16.52 -13.30 2.39
CA ALA A 324 -17.76 -12.81 1.79
C ALA A 324 -18.58 -11.93 2.77
N ALA A 325 -18.61 -12.28 4.05
CA ALA A 325 -19.21 -11.46 5.10
C ALA A 325 -18.49 -10.11 5.28
N MET A 326 -17.15 -10.08 5.19
CA MET A 326 -16.38 -8.82 5.24
C MET A 326 -16.65 -7.94 4.01
N VAL A 327 -16.73 -8.54 2.81
CA VAL A 327 -17.12 -7.83 1.58
C VAL A 327 -18.52 -7.25 1.70
N LYS A 328 -19.46 -7.98 2.32
CA LYS A 328 -20.82 -7.48 2.58
C LYS A 328 -20.84 -6.30 3.57
N SER A 329 -20.02 -6.34 4.63
CA SER A 329 -19.87 -5.20 5.55
C SER A 329 -19.29 -3.96 4.84
N LEU A 330 -18.30 -4.14 3.95
CA LEU A 330 -17.79 -3.05 3.10
C LEU A 330 -18.92 -2.46 2.22
N ASP A 331 -19.71 -3.31 1.59
CA ASP A 331 -20.85 -2.88 0.78
C ASP A 331 -21.90 -2.11 1.60
N ASP A 332 -22.23 -2.54 2.82
CA ASP A 332 -23.17 -1.83 3.70
C ASP A 332 -22.63 -0.46 4.16
N ALA A 333 -21.33 -0.37 4.41
CA ALA A 333 -20.65 0.89 4.69
C ALA A 333 -20.75 1.86 3.52
N VAL A 334 -20.48 1.39 2.28
CA VAL A 334 -20.68 2.18 1.07
C VAL A 334 -22.13 2.63 0.95
N GLY A 335 -23.10 1.74 1.13
CA GLY A 335 -24.53 2.08 1.08
C GLY A 335 -24.92 3.17 2.07
N THR A 336 -24.30 3.20 3.25
CA THR A 336 -24.51 4.24 4.26
C THR A 336 -24.00 5.60 3.78
N LEU A 337 -22.84 5.65 3.12
CA LEU A 337 -22.32 6.89 2.52
C LEU A 337 -23.22 7.39 1.37
N LEU A 338 -23.67 6.48 0.49
CA LEU A 338 -24.54 6.85 -0.64
C LEU A 338 -25.88 7.43 -0.15
N ARG A 339 -26.51 6.79 0.84
CA ARG A 339 -27.71 7.32 1.47
C ARG A 339 -27.48 8.68 2.10
N ALA A 340 -26.34 8.91 2.77
CA ALA A 340 -26.03 10.20 3.37
C ALA A 340 -25.89 11.32 2.31
N VAL A 341 -25.29 11.02 1.16
CA VAL A 341 -25.21 11.95 0.02
C VAL A 341 -26.59 12.27 -0.52
N ASP A 342 -27.43 11.25 -0.73
CA ASP A 342 -28.78 11.42 -1.28
C ASP A 342 -29.72 12.16 -0.31
N GLU A 343 -29.72 11.79 0.98
CA GLU A 343 -30.48 12.46 2.05
C GLU A 343 -30.04 13.91 2.27
N ALA A 344 -28.77 14.22 2.07
CA ALA A 344 -28.25 15.58 2.18
C ALA A 344 -28.61 16.46 0.96
N GLY A 345 -29.16 15.89 -0.11
CA GLY A 345 -29.53 16.62 -1.32
C GLY A 345 -28.33 17.12 -2.13
N ILE A 346 -27.19 16.42 -2.05
CA ILE A 346 -25.93 16.82 -2.70
C ILE A 346 -25.47 15.83 -3.77
N THR A 347 -26.33 14.89 -4.17
CA THR A 347 -26.08 13.87 -5.20
C THR A 347 -25.49 14.48 -6.46
N ASP A 348 -26.13 15.49 -7.04
CA ASP A 348 -25.76 16.05 -8.36
C ASP A 348 -24.43 16.81 -8.35
N ARG A 349 -23.88 17.10 -7.17
CA ARG A 349 -22.61 17.81 -6.99
C ARG A 349 -21.55 16.99 -6.26
N THR A 350 -21.70 15.67 -6.16
CA THR A 350 -20.74 14.82 -5.45
C THR A 350 -20.10 13.82 -6.41
N ILE A 351 -18.79 13.94 -6.58
CA ILE A 351 -17.95 12.95 -7.26
C ILE A 351 -17.67 11.81 -6.28
N ILE A 352 -17.83 10.57 -6.73
CA ILE A 352 -17.51 9.39 -5.93
C ILE A 352 -16.55 8.52 -6.73
N VAL A 353 -15.40 8.21 -6.15
CA VAL A 353 -14.41 7.28 -6.69
C VAL A 353 -14.33 6.08 -5.76
N PHE A 354 -14.57 4.88 -6.27
CA PHE A 354 -14.30 3.62 -5.59
C PHE A 354 -13.06 2.97 -6.20
N PHE A 355 -12.14 2.50 -5.36
CA PHE A 355 -10.88 1.88 -5.76
C PHE A 355 -10.44 0.82 -4.73
N SER A 356 -9.44 -0.01 -5.05
CA SER A 356 -8.74 -0.84 -4.06
C SER A 356 -7.22 -0.66 -4.12
N ASP A 357 -6.54 -0.74 -2.98
CA ASP A 357 -5.11 -0.45 -2.88
C ASP A 357 -4.18 -1.54 -3.42
N ASN A 358 -4.67 -2.77 -3.58
CA ASN A 358 -4.00 -3.87 -4.25
C ASN A 358 -4.98 -5.02 -4.52
N GLY A 359 -4.55 -6.03 -5.29
CA GLY A 359 -5.36 -7.21 -5.56
C GLY A 359 -5.70 -8.03 -4.31
N GLY A 360 -6.67 -8.94 -4.46
CA GLY A 360 -7.26 -9.70 -3.36
C GLY A 360 -6.30 -10.71 -2.75
N TYR A 361 -6.46 -11.01 -1.46
CA TYR A 361 -5.67 -12.04 -0.79
C TYR A 361 -6.09 -13.45 -1.23
N ALA A 362 -5.50 -13.95 -2.31
CA ALA A 362 -5.89 -15.23 -2.93
C ALA A 362 -5.30 -16.49 -2.27
N TYR A 363 -4.98 -16.42 -0.97
CA TYR A 363 -4.31 -17.51 -0.24
C TYR A 363 -5.07 -17.85 1.05
N PRO A 364 -4.85 -19.05 1.63
CA PRO A 364 -5.42 -19.39 2.92
C PRO A 364 -4.99 -18.39 4.01
N PRO A 365 -5.93 -17.97 4.88
CA PRO A 365 -5.62 -17.20 6.09
C PRO A 365 -4.37 -17.66 6.84
N ARG A 366 -3.54 -16.70 7.27
CA ARG A 366 -2.35 -16.97 8.08
C ARG A 366 -2.64 -17.16 9.57
N SER A 367 -3.82 -16.74 10.00
CA SER A 367 -4.30 -16.79 11.38
C SER A 367 -5.68 -17.43 11.40
N GLN A 368 -6.11 -17.83 12.61
CA GLN A 368 -7.49 -18.25 12.84
C GLN A 368 -8.48 -17.19 12.33
N THR A 369 -9.53 -17.66 11.68
CA THR A 369 -10.67 -16.83 11.32
C THR A 369 -11.57 -16.69 12.54
N GLN A 370 -12.43 -15.68 12.55
CA GLN A 370 -13.43 -15.49 13.58
C GLN A 370 -14.79 -15.29 12.91
N PRO A 371 -15.70 -16.29 13.00
CA PRO A 371 -15.55 -17.58 13.70
C PRO A 371 -14.49 -18.52 13.08
N PRO A 372 -13.94 -19.49 13.84
CA PRO A 372 -12.92 -20.42 13.35
C PRO A 372 -13.50 -21.44 12.35
N GLY A 373 -12.62 -22.10 11.58
CA GLY A 373 -12.98 -23.22 10.70
C GLY A 373 -12.89 -22.91 9.20
N TYR A 374 -12.48 -21.70 8.83
CA TYR A 374 -12.37 -21.26 7.43
C TYR A 374 -10.93 -20.93 7.01
N GLU A 375 -9.94 -21.25 7.85
CA GLU A 375 -8.52 -20.89 7.65
C GLU A 375 -7.84 -21.66 6.52
N SER A 376 -8.38 -22.82 6.15
CA SER A 376 -7.87 -23.64 5.05
C SER A 376 -8.39 -23.20 3.69
N ILE A 377 -9.38 -22.31 3.66
CA ILE A 377 -10.01 -21.81 2.44
C ILE A 377 -9.34 -20.48 2.07
N PRO A 378 -8.80 -20.31 0.85
CA PRO A 378 -8.31 -19.02 0.39
C PRO A 378 -9.32 -17.90 0.63
N ALA A 379 -8.88 -16.74 1.12
CA ALA A 379 -9.79 -15.66 1.49
C ALA A 379 -10.64 -15.23 0.27
N THR A 380 -10.00 -15.07 -0.89
CA THR A 380 -10.70 -14.90 -2.16
C THR A 380 -10.03 -15.67 -3.31
N SER A 381 -10.54 -15.50 -4.52
CA SER A 381 -9.91 -15.91 -5.77
C SER A 381 -9.96 -14.76 -6.78
N ASN A 382 -8.81 -14.41 -7.34
CA ASN A 382 -8.71 -13.44 -8.43
C ASN A 382 -8.87 -14.07 -9.81
N ALA A 383 -9.23 -15.36 -9.91
CA ALA A 383 -9.33 -16.04 -11.20
C ALA A 383 -10.26 -15.29 -12.18
N PRO A 384 -9.92 -15.23 -13.48
CA PRO A 384 -8.82 -15.93 -14.13
C PRO A 384 -7.46 -15.23 -14.02
N LEU A 385 -7.36 -14.10 -13.30
CA LEU A 385 -6.06 -13.45 -13.07
C LEU A 385 -5.18 -14.33 -12.18
N ARG A 386 -3.89 -14.34 -12.50
CA ARG A 386 -2.90 -15.10 -11.77
C ARG A 386 -2.56 -14.45 -10.44
N SER A 387 -2.50 -15.28 -9.40
CA SER A 387 -2.04 -14.90 -8.06
C SER A 387 -2.93 -13.84 -7.36
N GLY A 388 -2.38 -13.12 -6.38
CA GLY A 388 -3.10 -12.13 -5.57
C GLY A 388 -2.19 -11.12 -4.90
N LYS A 389 -2.65 -10.47 -3.82
CA LYS A 389 -1.87 -9.54 -3.00
C LYS A 389 -0.41 -9.98 -2.86
N ALA A 390 0.50 -9.02 -2.95
CA ALA A 390 1.95 -9.25 -2.92
C ALA A 390 2.46 -10.10 -4.10
N SER A 391 1.83 -10.04 -5.26
CA SER A 391 2.35 -10.64 -6.50
C SER A 391 2.47 -9.59 -7.59
N ILE A 392 3.48 -9.73 -8.44
CA ILE A 392 3.69 -8.86 -9.61
C ILE A 392 2.72 -9.15 -10.76
N TYR A 393 2.04 -10.30 -10.73
CA TYR A 393 1.05 -10.73 -11.72
C TYR A 393 -0.26 -9.92 -11.62
N GLU A 394 -1.12 -10.04 -12.63
CA GLU A 394 -2.39 -9.29 -12.78
C GLU A 394 -3.27 -9.39 -11.53
N GLY A 395 -3.34 -10.54 -10.86
CA GLY A 395 -4.16 -10.71 -9.67
C GLY A 395 -3.67 -9.92 -8.45
N GLY A 396 -2.41 -9.46 -8.47
CA GLY A 396 -1.84 -8.65 -7.40
C GLY A 396 -1.97 -7.13 -7.61
N THR A 397 -2.09 -6.68 -8.86
CA THR A 397 -2.12 -5.24 -9.19
C THR A 397 -3.41 -4.76 -9.85
N ARG A 398 -4.19 -5.61 -10.52
CA ARG A 398 -5.47 -5.21 -11.11
C ARG A 398 -6.56 -5.16 -10.04
N VAL A 399 -7.34 -4.09 -10.03
CA VAL A 399 -8.29 -3.76 -8.95
C VAL A 399 -9.61 -3.22 -9.53
N PRO A 400 -10.73 -3.31 -8.80
CA PRO A 400 -11.97 -2.67 -9.24
C PRO A 400 -11.85 -1.14 -9.14
N CYS A 401 -12.41 -0.41 -10.11
CA CYS A 401 -12.50 1.04 -10.07
C CYS A 401 -13.84 1.56 -10.62
N ILE A 402 -14.54 2.39 -9.85
CA ILE A 402 -15.82 2.99 -10.23
C ILE A 402 -15.72 4.50 -10.05
N VAL A 403 -16.15 5.28 -11.05
CA VAL A 403 -16.19 6.74 -10.95
C VAL A 403 -17.60 7.23 -11.27
N VAL A 404 -18.19 7.95 -10.32
CA VAL A 404 -19.46 8.66 -10.48
C VAL A 404 -19.16 10.15 -10.57
N TRP A 405 -19.55 10.77 -11.68
CA TRP A 405 -19.49 12.21 -11.87
C TRP A 405 -20.78 12.69 -12.53
N PRO A 406 -21.80 13.08 -11.72
CA PRO A 406 -23.14 13.37 -12.21
C PRO A 406 -23.13 14.46 -13.29
N GLY A 407 -23.92 14.26 -14.35
CA GLY A 407 -24.00 15.16 -15.50
C GLY A 407 -22.77 15.17 -16.42
N LYS A 408 -21.71 14.41 -16.12
CA LYS A 408 -20.48 14.36 -16.91
C LYS A 408 -20.12 12.95 -17.38
N VAL A 409 -20.11 11.98 -16.47
CA VAL A 409 -19.86 10.57 -16.76
C VAL A 409 -21.19 9.88 -17.10
N PRO A 410 -21.29 9.16 -18.24
CA PRO A 410 -22.50 8.39 -18.56
C PRO A 410 -22.76 7.29 -17.52
N PRO A 411 -23.94 7.27 -16.84
CA PRO A 411 -24.26 6.23 -15.87
C PRO A 411 -24.32 4.82 -16.48
N GLY A 412 -23.91 3.82 -15.72
CA GLY A 412 -23.89 2.41 -16.14
C GLY A 412 -22.86 2.08 -17.22
N SER A 413 -21.97 3.02 -17.55
CA SER A 413 -20.97 2.83 -18.61
C SER A 413 -19.78 2.01 -18.14
N THR A 414 -18.97 1.56 -19.10
CA THR A 414 -17.75 0.80 -18.85
C THR A 414 -16.64 1.33 -19.75
N SER A 415 -15.42 1.41 -19.21
CA SER A 415 -14.22 1.79 -19.92
C SER A 415 -13.17 0.68 -19.82
N ASP A 416 -12.49 0.44 -20.93
CA ASP A 416 -11.32 -0.44 -21.03
C ASP A 416 -10.00 0.34 -21.04
N ALA A 417 -10.06 1.68 -20.86
CA ALA A 417 -8.88 2.51 -20.72
C ALA A 417 -8.02 2.05 -19.53
N LEU A 418 -6.70 2.12 -19.72
CA LEU A 418 -5.76 1.86 -18.64
C LEU A 418 -5.88 2.98 -17.59
N LEU A 419 -5.96 2.60 -16.33
CA LEU A 419 -5.92 3.52 -15.19
C LEU A 419 -4.92 2.98 -14.17
N SER A 420 -4.09 3.85 -13.61
CA SER A 420 -3.20 3.54 -12.48
C SER A 420 -3.59 4.38 -11.26
N SER A 421 -3.32 3.91 -10.05
CA SER A 421 -3.62 4.65 -8.82
C SER A 421 -2.97 6.04 -8.76
N VAL A 422 -1.82 6.23 -9.44
CA VAL A 422 -1.18 7.54 -9.59
C VAL A 422 -2.03 8.55 -10.37
N ASP A 423 -2.98 8.08 -11.20
CA ASP A 423 -3.85 8.94 -12.00
C ASP A 423 -4.96 9.60 -11.18
N LEU A 424 -5.32 9.02 -10.04
CA LEU A 424 -6.42 9.52 -9.22
C LEU A 424 -6.14 10.96 -8.78
N PHE A 425 -4.88 11.28 -8.46
CA PHE A 425 -4.46 12.63 -8.08
C PHE A 425 -4.78 13.68 -9.15
N PRO A 426 -4.20 13.64 -10.38
CA PRO A 426 -4.48 14.67 -11.38
C PRO A 426 -5.93 14.60 -11.89
N THR A 427 -6.54 13.41 -11.91
CA THR A 427 -7.94 13.26 -12.35
C THR A 427 -8.89 13.98 -11.40
N ILE A 428 -8.73 13.80 -10.08
CA ILE A 428 -9.57 14.46 -9.07
C ILE A 428 -9.40 15.97 -9.15
N LEU A 429 -8.16 16.47 -9.24
CA LEU A 429 -7.92 17.91 -9.38
C LEU A 429 -8.58 18.50 -10.62
N GLU A 430 -8.46 17.85 -11.78
CA GLU A 430 -9.10 18.31 -13.02
C GLU A 430 -10.64 18.27 -12.93
N MET A 431 -11.23 17.22 -12.34
CA MET A 431 -12.69 17.15 -12.12
C MET A 431 -13.20 18.27 -11.19
N CYS A 432 -12.37 18.71 -10.25
CA CYS A 432 -12.64 19.83 -9.35
C CYS A 432 -12.34 21.21 -9.98
N GLY A 433 -11.78 21.27 -11.19
CA GLY A 433 -11.35 22.52 -11.82
C GLY A 433 -10.14 23.18 -11.15
N ILE A 434 -9.32 22.39 -10.45
CA ILE A 434 -8.13 22.86 -9.73
C ILE A 434 -6.90 22.64 -10.61
N ALA A 435 -6.03 23.64 -10.70
CA ALA A 435 -4.78 23.55 -11.44
C ALA A 435 -3.88 22.46 -10.86
N LEU A 436 -3.21 21.71 -11.74
CA LEU A 436 -2.19 20.76 -11.33
C LEU A 436 -0.99 21.49 -10.72
N PRO A 437 -0.31 20.89 -9.72
CA PRO A 437 0.91 21.47 -9.17
C PRO A 437 2.02 21.54 -10.23
N GLU A 438 2.96 22.47 -10.03
CA GLU A 438 4.09 22.66 -10.95
C GLU A 438 5.14 21.54 -10.86
N HIS A 439 5.17 20.78 -9.75
CA HIS A 439 6.11 19.68 -9.62
C HIS A 439 5.74 18.51 -10.56
N PRO A 440 6.72 17.74 -11.06
CA PRO A 440 6.45 16.62 -11.96
C PRO A 440 5.53 15.57 -11.31
N LEU A 441 4.51 15.15 -12.05
CA LEU A 441 3.61 14.04 -11.68
C LEU A 441 3.90 12.82 -12.56
N ASP A 442 3.72 11.62 -11.99
CA ASP A 442 3.72 10.37 -12.76
C ASP A 442 2.30 9.97 -13.22
N GLY A 443 1.28 10.53 -12.57
CA GLY A 443 -0.12 10.40 -12.93
C GLY A 443 -0.50 11.17 -14.19
N VAL A 444 -1.50 10.64 -14.91
CA VAL A 444 -2.11 11.26 -16.08
C VAL A 444 -3.61 11.33 -15.84
N SER A 445 -4.21 12.51 -15.98
CA SER A 445 -5.65 12.68 -15.78
C SER A 445 -6.46 11.79 -16.71
N GLN A 446 -7.44 11.08 -16.15
CA GLN A 446 -8.37 10.20 -16.84
C GLN A 446 -9.68 10.88 -17.21
N VAL A 447 -9.81 12.19 -17.04
CA VAL A 447 -10.99 12.95 -17.50
C VAL A 447 -11.32 12.68 -18.98
N PRO A 448 -10.35 12.62 -19.92
CA PRO A 448 -10.65 12.20 -21.29
C PRO A 448 -11.33 10.83 -21.39
N ALA A 449 -10.91 9.84 -20.60
CA ALA A 449 -11.53 8.51 -20.58
C ALA A 449 -12.94 8.54 -19.98
N LEU A 450 -13.12 9.28 -18.88
CA LEU A 450 -14.41 9.47 -18.21
C LEU A 450 -15.46 10.14 -19.11
N LEU A 451 -15.02 11.03 -20.00
CA LEU A 451 -15.86 11.74 -20.97
C LEU A 451 -15.99 11.01 -22.32
N GLY A 452 -15.39 9.82 -22.48
CA GLY A 452 -15.39 9.08 -23.74
C GLY A 452 -14.60 9.74 -24.87
N LYS A 453 -13.62 10.59 -24.55
CA LYS A 453 -12.80 11.39 -25.48
C LYS A 453 -11.40 10.84 -25.73
N GLY A 454 -11.05 9.68 -25.17
CA GLY A 454 -9.78 9.00 -25.44
C GLY A 454 -9.26 8.20 -24.25
N GLN A 455 -8.10 7.57 -24.43
CA GLN A 455 -7.42 6.78 -23.40
C GLN A 455 -6.05 7.41 -23.11
N PRO A 456 -5.94 8.34 -22.14
CA PRO A 456 -4.75 9.15 -22.00
C PRO A 456 -3.55 8.36 -21.45
N ARG A 457 -3.79 7.34 -20.62
CA ARG A 457 -2.71 6.45 -20.15
C ARG A 457 -2.41 5.35 -21.17
N GLN A 458 -1.15 5.30 -21.58
CA GLN A 458 -0.63 4.32 -22.54
C GLN A 458 0.21 3.21 -21.89
N ILE A 459 0.79 3.50 -20.72
CA ILE A 459 1.70 2.59 -20.00
C ILE A 459 1.24 2.43 -18.55
N VAL A 460 1.32 1.21 -18.03
CA VAL A 460 1.26 0.94 -16.58
C VAL A 460 2.64 0.43 -16.14
N PHE A 461 3.11 0.91 -15.00
CA PHE A 461 4.41 0.58 -14.45
C PHE A 461 4.29 0.21 -12.97
N CYS A 462 5.01 -0.83 -12.58
CA CYS A 462 5.14 -1.22 -11.18
C CYS A 462 6.58 -1.62 -10.88
N HIS A 463 7.11 -1.11 -9.78
CA HIS A 463 8.37 -1.56 -9.20
C HIS A 463 8.10 -2.20 -7.84
N PHE A 464 8.39 -3.49 -7.73
CA PHE A 464 8.22 -4.29 -6.53
C PHE A 464 9.56 -4.93 -6.13
N PRO A 465 10.51 -4.14 -5.58
CA PRO A 465 11.87 -4.60 -5.29
C PRO A 465 11.97 -5.48 -4.03
N HIS A 466 10.90 -6.21 -3.70
CA HIS A 466 10.75 -7.02 -2.50
C HIS A 466 10.36 -8.43 -2.89
N GLY A 467 10.61 -9.38 -1.99
CA GLY A 467 10.26 -10.77 -2.24
C GLY A 467 11.34 -11.73 -1.78
N GLY A 468 11.13 -13.01 -2.05
CA GLY A 468 12.13 -14.04 -1.80
C GLY A 468 11.57 -15.43 -1.93
N ALA A 469 12.44 -16.36 -2.35
CA ALA A 469 12.08 -17.74 -2.68
C ALA A 469 11.30 -18.49 -1.57
N SER A 470 11.51 -18.13 -0.30
CA SER A 470 10.80 -18.77 0.82
C SER A 470 9.29 -18.50 0.83
N ARG A 471 8.87 -17.33 0.34
CA ARG A 471 7.46 -16.92 0.27
C ARG A 471 6.87 -17.06 -1.13
N ASP A 472 7.70 -17.04 -2.17
CA ASP A 472 7.29 -17.28 -3.57
C ASP A 472 6.60 -18.65 -3.73
N ASN A 473 7.10 -19.70 -3.04
CA ASN A 473 6.46 -21.02 -2.98
C ASN A 473 5.00 -21.02 -2.45
N ARG A 474 4.55 -19.92 -1.84
CA ARG A 474 3.18 -19.76 -1.32
C ARG A 474 2.40 -18.64 -2.02
N ILE A 475 3.12 -17.72 -2.67
CA ILE A 475 2.60 -16.48 -3.28
C ILE A 475 3.36 -16.35 -4.59
N ASP A 476 2.81 -16.94 -5.65
CA ASP A 476 3.42 -16.96 -6.98
C ASP A 476 3.70 -15.52 -7.44
N GLY A 477 4.95 -15.25 -7.83
CA GLY A 477 5.41 -13.92 -8.23
C GLY A 477 5.88 -13.02 -7.07
N PHE A 478 6.05 -13.57 -5.86
CA PHE A 478 6.63 -12.84 -4.72
C PHE A 478 8.16 -12.86 -4.77
N LEU A 479 8.69 -12.26 -5.83
CA LEU A 479 10.12 -12.09 -6.06
C LEU A 479 10.42 -10.62 -6.39
N PRO A 480 11.63 -10.13 -6.08
CA PRO A 480 12.02 -8.77 -6.42
C PRO A 480 11.89 -8.58 -7.93
N SER A 481 11.01 -7.67 -8.34
CA SER A 481 10.60 -7.55 -9.73
C SER A 481 10.11 -6.14 -10.09
N ALA A 482 9.99 -5.89 -11.39
CA ALA A 482 9.28 -4.74 -11.93
C ALA A 482 8.54 -5.18 -13.20
N TYR A 483 7.42 -4.52 -13.53
CA TYR A 483 6.77 -4.72 -14.82
C TYR A 483 6.50 -3.40 -15.52
N ILE A 484 6.46 -3.49 -16.85
CA ILE A 484 5.86 -2.49 -17.73
C ILE A 484 4.76 -3.17 -18.53
N ARG A 485 3.60 -2.51 -18.62
CA ARG A 485 2.53 -2.86 -19.54
C ARG A 485 2.34 -1.73 -20.54
N GLU A 486 2.38 -2.05 -21.82
CA GLU A 486 2.09 -1.12 -22.91
C GLU A 486 1.12 -1.78 -23.90
N GLY A 487 -0.09 -1.22 -24.00
CA GLY A 487 -1.19 -1.84 -24.71
C GLY A 487 -1.50 -3.24 -24.18
N ASP A 488 -1.49 -4.23 -25.06
CA ASP A 488 -1.78 -5.63 -24.72
C ASP A 488 -0.59 -6.36 -24.08
N TRP A 489 0.62 -5.81 -24.17
CA TRP A 489 1.85 -6.50 -23.79
C TRP A 489 2.32 -6.11 -22.40
N LYS A 490 2.61 -7.11 -21.57
CA LYS A 490 3.19 -6.96 -20.23
C LYS A 490 4.52 -7.69 -20.15
N LEU A 491 5.59 -6.95 -19.89
CA LEU A 491 6.91 -7.50 -19.59
C LEU A 491 7.15 -7.43 -18.09
N ILE A 492 7.51 -8.55 -17.48
CA ILE A 492 7.96 -8.65 -16.10
C ILE A 492 9.45 -8.97 -16.09
N ARG A 493 10.22 -8.20 -15.30
CA ARG A 493 11.64 -8.45 -15.01
C ARG A 493 11.77 -8.85 -13.55
N PHE A 494 12.24 -10.06 -13.31
CA PHE A 494 12.63 -10.55 -11.98
C PHE A 494 14.12 -10.33 -11.78
N PHE A 495 14.47 -9.53 -10.78
CA PHE A 495 15.85 -9.13 -10.52
C PHE A 495 16.65 -10.27 -9.90
N ALA A 496 17.81 -10.56 -10.48
CA ALA A 496 18.75 -11.58 -9.99
C ALA A 496 18.12 -12.97 -9.74
N ALA A 497 17.14 -13.34 -10.57
CA ALA A 497 16.40 -14.60 -10.46
C ALA A 497 17.01 -15.76 -11.30
N GLY A 498 18.03 -15.48 -12.13
CA GLY A 498 18.72 -16.45 -12.97
C GLY A 498 19.86 -17.21 -12.27
N PRO A 499 20.43 -18.25 -12.92
CA PRO A 499 21.46 -19.13 -12.35
C PRO A 499 22.70 -18.46 -11.75
N ASN A 500 23.04 -17.25 -12.21
CA ASN A 500 24.22 -16.49 -11.79
C ASN A 500 23.88 -15.05 -11.35
N GLY A 501 22.65 -14.81 -10.90
CA GLY A 501 22.19 -13.46 -10.55
C GLY A 501 21.84 -12.59 -11.76
N GLU A 502 21.70 -13.20 -12.94
CA GLU A 502 21.07 -12.58 -14.10
C GLU A 502 19.58 -12.34 -13.84
N ASP A 503 18.99 -11.41 -14.57
CA ASP A 503 17.55 -11.19 -14.50
C ASP A 503 16.80 -12.24 -15.32
N ARG A 504 15.62 -12.62 -14.83
CA ARG A 504 14.66 -13.43 -15.60
C ARG A 504 13.59 -12.52 -16.15
N PHE A 505 13.22 -12.72 -17.41
CA PHE A 505 12.15 -11.98 -18.07
C PHE A 505 10.99 -12.92 -18.37
N GLU A 506 9.78 -12.39 -18.26
CA GLU A 506 8.55 -13.03 -18.72
C GLU A 506 7.74 -12.01 -19.52
N LEU A 507 7.14 -12.44 -20.62
CA LEU A 507 6.37 -11.58 -21.52
C LEU A 507 5.00 -12.20 -21.80
N TYR A 508 3.93 -11.44 -21.55
CA TYR A 508 2.56 -11.90 -21.74
C TYR A 508 1.78 -10.95 -22.66
N ASN A 509 0.90 -11.50 -23.49
CA ASN A 509 -0.12 -10.74 -24.21
C ASN A 509 -1.45 -10.87 -23.46
N LEU A 510 -1.85 -9.84 -22.74
CA LEU A 510 -3.00 -9.85 -21.84
C LEU A 510 -4.36 -9.83 -22.56
N ARG A 511 -4.39 -9.54 -23.86
CA ARG A 511 -5.61 -9.67 -24.67
C ARG A 511 -5.93 -11.14 -24.92
N GLU A 512 -4.89 -11.93 -25.18
CA GLU A 512 -5.00 -13.36 -25.50
C GLU A 512 -4.91 -14.25 -24.25
N ASP A 513 -4.16 -13.80 -23.24
CA ASP A 513 -3.83 -14.55 -22.04
C ASP A 513 -3.86 -13.64 -20.80
N ILE A 514 -5.07 -13.27 -20.37
CA ILE A 514 -5.30 -12.45 -19.16
C ILE A 514 -4.81 -13.14 -17.87
N GLY A 515 -4.62 -14.46 -17.93
CA GLY A 515 -4.17 -15.30 -16.81
C GLY A 515 -2.66 -15.47 -16.74
N GLU A 516 -1.87 -14.84 -17.63
CA GLU A 516 -0.41 -14.90 -17.63
C GLU A 516 0.11 -16.36 -17.52
N THR A 517 -0.45 -17.23 -18.36
CA THR A 517 -0.21 -18.67 -18.40
C THR A 517 0.84 -19.07 -19.44
N GLN A 518 1.08 -18.24 -20.45
CA GLN A 518 1.98 -18.50 -21.58
C GLN A 518 3.05 -17.42 -21.68
N ASP A 519 4.25 -17.70 -21.15
CA ASP A 519 5.40 -16.81 -21.33
C ASP A 519 5.92 -16.86 -22.77
N ARG A 520 5.86 -15.71 -23.45
CA ARG A 520 6.30 -15.50 -24.83
C ARG A 520 7.69 -14.87 -24.94
N SER A 521 8.42 -14.75 -23.83
CA SER A 521 9.72 -14.07 -23.78
C SER A 521 10.76 -14.66 -24.75
N ALA A 522 10.77 -15.99 -24.91
CA ALA A 522 11.66 -16.69 -25.83
C ALA A 522 11.24 -16.55 -27.32
N GLU A 523 9.95 -16.37 -27.57
CA GLU A 523 9.37 -16.27 -28.93
C GLU A 523 9.44 -14.84 -29.48
N GLU A 524 9.46 -13.83 -28.61
CA GLU A 524 9.35 -12.41 -28.97
C GLU A 524 10.53 -11.58 -28.41
N PRO A 525 11.80 -11.95 -28.70
CA PRO A 525 12.98 -11.34 -28.08
C PRO A 525 13.14 -9.85 -28.41
N GLU A 526 12.72 -9.42 -29.60
CA GLU A 526 12.74 -8.00 -29.98
C GLU A 526 11.80 -7.17 -29.10
N ARG A 527 10.61 -7.71 -28.77
CA ARG A 527 9.64 -7.03 -27.89
C ARG A 527 10.14 -6.98 -26.45
N VAL A 528 10.76 -8.06 -25.97
CA VAL A 528 11.45 -8.07 -24.67
C VAL A 528 12.49 -6.95 -24.62
N GLN A 529 13.33 -6.80 -25.66
CA GLN A 529 14.35 -5.76 -25.70
C GLN A 529 13.75 -4.34 -25.71
N GLN A 530 12.71 -4.11 -26.51
CA GLN A 530 12.02 -2.82 -26.60
C GLN A 530 11.36 -2.42 -25.28
N LEU A 531 10.59 -3.32 -24.66
CA LEU A 531 9.93 -3.06 -23.39
C LEU A 531 10.94 -2.97 -22.23
N THR A 532 12.03 -3.73 -22.27
CA THR A 532 13.12 -3.62 -21.28
C THR A 532 13.76 -2.23 -21.33
N LYS A 533 13.99 -1.67 -22.53
CA LYS A 533 14.51 -0.30 -22.67
C LYS A 533 13.58 0.72 -22.02
N LYS A 534 12.27 0.64 -22.28
CA LYS A 534 11.26 1.53 -21.68
C LYS A 534 11.18 1.35 -20.16
N LEU A 535 11.19 0.10 -19.68
CA LEU A 535 11.21 -0.22 -18.26
C LEU A 535 12.43 0.38 -17.55
N ASN A 536 13.63 0.27 -18.15
CA ASN A 536 14.84 0.87 -17.61
C ASN A 536 14.76 2.39 -17.54
N THR A 537 14.17 3.04 -18.54
CA THR A 537 13.92 4.50 -18.51
C THR A 537 13.00 4.87 -17.35
N LEU A 538 11.91 4.13 -17.13
CA LEU A 538 10.98 4.39 -16.02
C LEU A 538 11.65 4.16 -14.66
N LEU A 539 12.43 3.10 -14.51
CA LEU A 539 13.21 2.84 -13.29
C LEU A 539 14.22 3.96 -13.01
N GLN A 540 14.89 4.49 -14.04
CA GLN A 540 15.81 5.61 -13.90
C GLN A 540 15.09 6.91 -13.55
N GLN A 541 13.99 7.23 -14.25
CA GLN A 541 13.21 8.45 -14.02
C GLN A 541 12.59 8.51 -12.63
N THR A 542 12.24 7.34 -12.08
CA THR A 542 11.71 7.21 -10.71
C THR A 542 12.82 6.99 -9.68
N GLU A 543 14.09 7.01 -10.08
CA GLU A 543 15.23 6.76 -9.19
C GLU A 543 15.03 5.50 -8.34
N ALA A 544 14.54 4.44 -8.99
CA ALA A 544 14.19 3.20 -8.34
C ALA A 544 15.43 2.53 -7.73
N VAL A 545 15.32 2.04 -6.50
CA VAL A 545 16.35 1.17 -5.93
C VAL A 545 16.23 -0.20 -6.56
N ILE A 546 17.25 -0.60 -7.32
CA ILE A 546 17.29 -1.89 -8.02
C ILE A 546 17.87 -2.97 -7.10
N PRO A 547 17.16 -4.09 -6.87
CA PRO A 547 17.72 -5.24 -6.16
C PRO A 547 19.01 -5.72 -6.82
N VAL A 548 19.99 -6.08 -6.00
CA VAL A 548 21.30 -6.54 -6.50
C VAL A 548 21.56 -7.97 -6.11
N PHE A 549 22.14 -8.73 -7.04
CA PHE A 549 22.68 -10.04 -6.73
C PHE A 549 23.77 -9.89 -5.65
N GLN A 550 23.70 -10.76 -4.66
CA GLN A 550 24.76 -10.94 -3.68
C GLN A 550 25.04 -12.43 -3.59
N PRO A 551 26.30 -12.88 -3.79
CA PRO A 551 26.64 -14.28 -3.55
C PRO A 551 26.24 -14.68 -2.13
N ALA A 552 25.44 -15.74 -2.00
CA ALA A 552 25.06 -16.23 -0.69
C ALA A 552 26.32 -16.61 0.07
N THR A 553 26.55 -15.93 1.20
CA THR A 553 27.60 -16.32 2.12
C THR A 553 27.09 -17.46 3.01
N LEU A 554 28.01 -18.35 3.40
CA LEU A 554 27.70 -19.42 4.34
C LEU A 554 27.13 -18.80 5.62
N PRO A 555 25.98 -19.29 6.13
CA PRO A 555 25.38 -18.79 7.36
C PRO A 555 26.43 -18.67 8.46
N THR A 556 26.50 -17.52 9.13
CA THR A 556 27.30 -17.41 10.34
C THR A 556 26.48 -18.01 11.48
N PRO A 557 26.95 -19.07 12.14
CA PRO A 557 26.25 -19.62 13.30
C PRO A 557 26.09 -18.57 14.40
N ASP A 558 25.04 -18.70 15.21
CA ASP A 558 24.96 -17.95 16.46
C ASP A 558 26.16 -18.37 17.32
N PRO A 559 27.08 -17.45 17.70
CA PRO A 559 28.21 -17.80 18.54
C PRO A 559 27.80 -18.32 19.93
N LYS A 560 26.54 -18.16 20.33
CA LYS A 560 25.98 -18.72 21.57
C LYS A 560 25.46 -20.16 21.41
N ASP A 561 25.27 -20.66 20.20
CA ASP A 561 24.89 -22.06 19.96
C ASP A 561 26.16 -22.92 20.04
N PRO A 562 26.33 -23.78 21.07
CA PRO A 562 27.54 -24.61 21.19
C PRO A 562 27.71 -25.56 20.01
N LEU A 563 26.61 -25.96 19.35
CA LEU A 563 26.65 -26.82 18.17
C LEU A 563 26.83 -26.03 16.87
N LEU A 564 26.96 -24.70 16.93
CA LEU A 564 27.18 -23.82 15.78
C LEU A 564 26.18 -24.08 14.63
N GLY A 565 24.91 -24.28 14.97
CA GLY A 565 23.83 -24.51 14.01
C GLY A 565 23.66 -25.96 13.54
N TRP A 566 24.56 -26.89 13.93
CA TRP A 566 24.39 -28.32 13.68
C TRP A 566 23.27 -28.90 14.55
N LYS A 567 22.39 -29.69 13.95
CA LYS A 567 21.22 -30.29 14.62
C LYS A 567 21.37 -31.81 14.68
N PRO A 568 21.52 -32.39 15.88
CA PRO A 568 21.62 -33.84 16.03
C PRO A 568 20.26 -34.50 15.79
N ARG A 569 20.30 -35.67 15.13
CA ARG A 569 19.14 -36.51 14.83
C ARG A 569 19.53 -37.97 14.95
N GLY A 570 18.81 -38.71 15.81
CA GLY A 570 19.20 -40.08 16.15
C GLY A 570 20.52 -40.16 16.93
N CYS A 571 20.98 -39.04 17.50
CA CYS A 571 22.14 -38.94 18.36
C CYS A 571 21.96 -37.83 19.39
N GLU A 572 22.77 -37.87 20.43
CA GLU A 572 23.01 -36.78 21.38
C GLU A 572 24.34 -36.12 21.03
N ALA A 573 24.42 -34.79 21.16
CA ALA A 573 25.59 -34.02 20.79
C ALA A 573 25.93 -32.99 21.87
N GLU A 574 27.18 -32.99 22.33
CA GLU A 574 27.67 -32.12 23.40
C GLU A 574 29.06 -31.59 23.02
N VAL A 575 29.33 -30.31 23.32
CA VAL A 575 30.66 -29.74 23.19
C VAL A 575 31.38 -29.78 24.53
N ARG A 576 32.55 -30.40 24.56
CA ARG A 576 33.43 -30.46 25.74
C ARG A 576 34.89 -30.37 25.28
N ASP A 577 35.72 -29.64 26.04
CA ASP A 577 37.17 -29.55 25.79
C ASP A 577 37.55 -29.16 24.35
N GLY A 578 36.79 -28.26 23.73
CA GLY A 578 37.06 -27.81 22.36
C GLY A 578 36.66 -28.81 21.26
N ARG A 579 35.80 -29.80 21.58
CA ARG A 579 35.37 -30.86 20.64
C ARG A 579 33.90 -31.18 20.77
N LEU A 580 33.32 -31.60 19.64
CA LEU A 580 31.96 -32.12 19.58
C LEU A 580 31.95 -33.64 19.78
N PHE A 581 31.28 -34.09 20.84
CA PHE A 581 31.01 -35.49 21.12
C PHE A 581 29.61 -35.84 20.61
N VAL A 582 29.52 -36.84 19.73
CA VAL A 582 28.26 -37.30 19.15
C VAL A 582 28.04 -38.77 19.54
N ARG A 583 27.01 -39.02 20.37
CA ARG A 583 26.65 -40.35 20.84
C ARG A 583 25.43 -40.87 20.09
N SER A 584 25.55 -42.04 19.48
CA SER A 584 24.48 -42.67 18.69
C SER A 584 23.32 -43.13 19.59
N THR A 585 22.08 -42.78 19.23
CA THR A 585 20.85 -43.25 19.90
C THR A 585 19.89 -43.97 18.95
N SER A 586 20.23 -44.05 17.65
CA SER A 586 19.48 -44.79 16.63
C SER A 586 20.42 -45.53 15.68
N ALA A 587 19.85 -46.30 14.75
CA ALA A 587 20.61 -47.03 13.72
C ALA A 587 21.21 -46.13 12.62
N SER A 588 20.83 -44.85 12.55
CA SER A 588 21.31 -43.92 11.52
C SER A 588 21.46 -42.50 12.10
N PRO A 589 22.41 -42.30 13.03
CA PRO A 589 22.68 -41.01 13.66
C PRO A 589 23.32 -40.03 12.66
N PHE A 590 22.88 -38.77 12.68
CA PHE A 590 23.52 -37.73 11.88
C PHE A 590 23.47 -36.34 12.51
N LEU A 591 24.43 -35.50 12.11
CA LEU A 591 24.40 -34.06 12.32
C LEU A 591 23.88 -33.37 11.06
N GLY A 592 22.78 -32.63 11.17
CA GLY A 592 22.21 -31.86 10.07
C GLY A 592 22.61 -30.39 10.11
N TYR A 593 22.95 -29.80 8.96
CA TYR A 593 23.24 -28.38 8.80
C TYR A 593 22.49 -27.81 7.59
N ALA A 594 21.81 -26.68 7.78
CA ALA A 594 21.06 -26.03 6.71
C ALA A 594 22.00 -25.10 5.91
N LEU A 595 22.47 -25.55 4.75
CA LEU A 595 23.26 -24.74 3.82
C LEU A 595 22.39 -23.78 3.00
N GLY A 596 21.08 -24.04 2.89
CA GLY A 596 20.16 -23.18 2.15
C GLY A 596 20.39 -23.27 0.64
N GLN A 597 20.40 -22.11 -0.03
CA GLN A 597 20.48 -22.01 -1.50
C GLN A 597 21.92 -22.00 -2.05
N ILE A 598 22.90 -22.37 -1.23
CA ILE A 598 24.30 -22.51 -1.65
C ILE A 598 24.41 -23.56 -2.75
N ARG A 599 24.97 -23.18 -3.90
CA ARG A 599 25.22 -24.06 -5.05
C ARG A 599 26.63 -24.64 -4.94
N GLY A 600 26.75 -25.95 -5.13
CA GLY A 600 28.07 -26.59 -5.14
C GLY A 600 28.82 -26.42 -6.48
N PRO A 601 29.94 -27.14 -6.68
CA PRO A 601 30.40 -28.27 -5.89
C PRO A 601 30.76 -27.88 -4.45
N VAL A 602 30.41 -28.72 -3.48
CA VAL A 602 30.73 -28.48 -2.07
C VAL A 602 31.75 -29.49 -1.62
N GLN A 603 32.78 -29.06 -0.89
CA GLN A 603 33.68 -29.97 -0.19
C GLN A 603 33.39 -29.89 1.31
N VAL A 604 33.13 -31.03 1.91
CA VAL A 604 32.98 -31.16 3.37
C VAL A 604 34.25 -31.81 3.90
N ARG A 605 34.96 -31.11 4.79
CA ARG A 605 36.08 -31.66 5.53
C ARG A 605 35.73 -31.75 7.00
N LEU A 606 36.14 -32.79 7.68
CA LEU A 606 36.02 -32.86 9.13
C LEU A 606 37.17 -33.66 9.72
N GLU A 607 37.62 -33.24 10.90
CA GLU A 607 38.53 -34.04 11.70
C GLU A 607 37.73 -34.84 12.72
N ILE A 608 37.76 -36.16 12.56
CA ILE A 608 36.91 -37.09 13.30
C ILE A 608 37.72 -38.25 13.86
N ARG A 609 37.33 -38.70 15.05
CA ARG A 609 37.71 -39.97 15.67
C ARG A 609 36.44 -40.74 16.02
N VAL A 610 36.41 -42.04 15.74
CA VAL A 610 35.30 -42.93 16.12
C VAL A 610 35.82 -44.11 16.92
N ASP A 611 34.98 -44.64 17.79
CA ASP A 611 35.29 -45.82 18.59
C ASP A 611 35.25 -47.11 17.75
N GLN A 612 34.27 -47.24 16.86
CA GLN A 612 34.07 -48.39 15.98
C GLN A 612 33.38 -47.96 14.68
N GLY A 613 33.42 -48.82 13.65
CA GLY A 613 32.77 -48.57 12.37
C GLY A 613 33.65 -47.81 11.36
N GLU A 614 33.53 -48.19 10.09
CA GLU A 614 34.49 -47.76 9.05
C GLU A 614 33.91 -46.83 7.98
N ASN A 615 32.59 -46.89 7.71
CA ASN A 615 31.96 -46.16 6.61
C ASN A 615 30.90 -45.19 7.13
N GLY A 616 31.20 -43.89 7.03
CA GLY A 616 30.24 -42.80 7.20
C GLY A 616 29.73 -42.31 5.85
N ARG A 617 28.76 -41.38 5.87
CA ARG A 617 28.30 -40.72 4.63
C ARG A 617 27.93 -39.27 4.84
N ILE A 618 28.17 -38.47 3.80
CA ILE A 618 27.57 -37.17 3.64
C ILE A 618 26.32 -37.34 2.78
N GLU A 619 25.17 -36.90 3.28
CA GLU A 619 23.93 -36.81 2.51
C GLU A 619 23.55 -35.35 2.32
N TRP A 620 22.97 -35.00 1.17
CA TRP A 620 22.37 -33.69 0.97
C TRP A 620 20.96 -33.79 0.39
N LEU A 621 20.14 -32.77 0.71
CA LEU A 621 18.73 -32.68 0.36
C LEU A 621 18.45 -31.38 -0.39
N PRO A 622 18.51 -31.40 -1.74
CA PRO A 622 18.24 -30.23 -2.57
C PRO A 622 16.78 -29.76 -2.43
N PRO A 623 16.49 -28.45 -2.47
CA PRO A 623 15.13 -27.97 -2.67
C PRO A 623 14.70 -28.13 -4.15
N PRO A 624 13.40 -28.25 -4.45
CA PRO A 624 12.27 -28.18 -3.51
C PRO A 624 11.83 -29.54 -2.92
N ASP A 625 12.15 -30.65 -3.57
CA ASP A 625 11.65 -32.01 -3.30
C ASP A 625 12.41 -32.77 -2.21
N ARG A 626 13.63 -32.34 -1.87
CA ARG A 626 14.47 -32.92 -0.81
C ARG A 626 14.79 -34.40 -1.07
N GLN A 627 14.97 -34.78 -2.32
CA GLN A 627 15.44 -36.12 -2.65
C GLN A 627 16.88 -36.31 -2.12
N PRO A 628 17.17 -37.35 -1.32
CA PRO A 628 18.50 -37.55 -0.76
C PRO A 628 19.50 -37.99 -1.83
N HIS A 629 20.64 -37.31 -1.85
CA HIS A 629 21.84 -37.75 -2.53
C HIS A 629 22.93 -37.96 -1.50
N GLN A 630 23.85 -38.90 -1.75
CA GLN A 630 24.86 -39.26 -0.77
C GLN A 630 26.22 -39.56 -1.38
N GLN A 631 27.26 -39.35 -0.58
CA GLN A 631 28.64 -39.73 -0.86
C GLN A 631 29.24 -40.34 0.40
N GLU A 632 29.73 -41.58 0.30
CA GLU A 632 30.37 -42.27 1.41
C GLU A 632 31.81 -41.80 1.63
N PHE A 633 32.26 -41.95 2.87
CA PHE A 633 33.65 -41.73 3.26
C PHE A 633 34.10 -42.77 4.29
N ARG A 634 35.40 -43.07 4.30
CA ARG A 634 36.00 -44.01 5.23
C ARG A 634 36.62 -43.31 6.43
N VAL A 635 36.53 -43.95 7.58
CA VAL A 635 37.14 -43.55 8.85
C VAL A 635 37.81 -44.77 9.46
N ILE A 636 39.09 -44.65 9.81
CA ILE A 636 39.80 -45.68 10.56
C ILE A 636 39.44 -45.54 12.06
N PRO A 637 38.95 -46.58 12.76
CA PRO A 637 38.73 -46.54 14.20
C PRO A 637 40.02 -46.19 14.97
N ASP A 638 39.87 -45.61 16.15
CA ASP A 638 40.98 -45.33 17.07
C ASP A 638 42.08 -44.41 16.49
N GLY A 639 41.72 -43.15 16.29
CA GLY A 639 42.65 -42.07 15.92
C GLY A 639 41.91 -40.88 15.31
N PHE A 640 42.44 -39.68 15.48
CA PHE A 640 41.92 -38.52 14.75
C PHE A 640 42.43 -38.55 13.31
N GLN A 641 41.53 -38.35 12.36
CA GLN A 641 41.87 -38.21 10.96
C GLN A 641 41.02 -37.12 10.31
N THR A 642 41.59 -36.46 9.30
CA THR A 642 40.83 -35.54 8.45
C THR A 642 40.22 -36.32 7.29
N VAL A 643 38.91 -36.30 7.19
CA VAL A 643 38.15 -36.78 6.04
C VAL A 643 37.84 -35.59 5.15
N ALA A 644 37.93 -35.76 3.83
CA ALA A 644 37.47 -34.81 2.83
C ALA A 644 36.51 -35.49 1.86
N VAL A 645 35.29 -34.97 1.75
CA VAL A 645 34.23 -35.52 0.90
C VAL A 645 33.81 -34.48 -0.12
N GLN A 646 33.91 -34.83 -1.40
CA GLN A 646 33.38 -34.00 -2.47
C GLN A 646 31.90 -34.30 -2.67
N VAL A 647 31.10 -33.24 -2.73
CA VAL A 647 29.69 -33.26 -3.11
C VAL A 647 29.64 -32.73 -4.55
N PRO A 648 29.66 -33.60 -5.58
CA PRO A 648 29.71 -33.22 -6.99
C PRO A 648 28.33 -32.75 -7.48
N TRP A 649 27.77 -31.76 -6.81
CA TRP A 649 26.44 -31.22 -7.03
C TRP A 649 26.55 -29.74 -7.40
N ASN A 650 26.06 -29.35 -8.57
CA ASN A 650 26.13 -27.96 -9.05
C ASN A 650 24.83 -27.16 -8.83
N LYS A 651 23.80 -27.78 -8.25
CA LYS A 651 22.53 -27.14 -7.88
C LYS A 651 22.54 -26.74 -6.39
N PRO A 652 21.50 -26.06 -5.88
CA PRO A 652 21.38 -25.79 -4.44
C PRO A 652 21.45 -27.08 -3.61
N VAL A 653 22.29 -27.08 -2.56
CA VAL A 653 22.52 -28.25 -1.70
C VAL A 653 21.42 -28.44 -0.65
N GLY A 654 20.79 -27.35 -0.18
CA GLY A 654 19.70 -27.40 0.80
C GLY A 654 20.17 -27.77 2.20
N ILE A 655 19.96 -29.02 2.62
CA ILE A 655 20.39 -29.53 3.94
C ILE A 655 21.54 -30.50 3.73
N LEU A 656 22.63 -30.32 4.46
CA LEU A 656 23.74 -31.26 4.56
C LEU A 656 23.56 -32.13 5.80
N ARG A 657 23.84 -33.42 5.71
CA ARG A 657 23.82 -34.36 6.84
C ARG A 657 25.12 -35.14 6.87
N VAL A 658 25.79 -35.10 8.02
CA VAL A 658 26.98 -35.91 8.30
C VAL A 658 26.52 -37.12 9.12
N TYR A 659 26.39 -38.28 8.49
CA TYR A 659 26.09 -39.53 9.17
C TYR A 659 27.36 -40.10 9.78
N LEU A 660 27.27 -40.56 11.04
CA LEU A 660 28.38 -41.26 11.68
C LEU A 660 28.62 -42.62 11.01
N PRO A 661 29.84 -43.17 11.10
CA PRO A 661 30.12 -44.52 10.63
C PRO A 661 29.17 -45.56 11.22
N ALA A 662 28.71 -46.49 10.38
CA ALA A 662 27.83 -47.56 10.83
C ALA A 662 28.50 -48.40 11.93
N GLY A 663 27.83 -48.52 13.08
CA GLY A 663 28.35 -49.23 14.26
C GLY A 663 29.08 -48.35 15.28
N ALA A 664 29.43 -47.10 14.94
CA ALA A 664 30.01 -46.15 15.89
C ALA A 664 29.02 -45.83 17.02
N LYS A 665 29.43 -45.98 18.28
CA LYS A 665 28.64 -45.53 19.43
C LYS A 665 29.01 -44.12 19.84
N LEU A 666 30.26 -43.72 19.59
CA LEU A 666 30.78 -42.40 19.89
C LEU A 666 31.67 -41.89 18.75
N ALA A 667 31.39 -40.67 18.30
CA ALA A 667 32.27 -39.91 17.45
C ALA A 667 32.72 -38.63 18.16
N GLU A 668 34.00 -38.31 18.01
CA GLU A 668 34.60 -37.04 18.44
C GLU A 668 35.00 -36.24 17.20
N ILE A 669 34.52 -35.01 17.11
CA ILE A 669 34.76 -34.13 15.98
C ILE A 669 35.42 -32.85 16.48
N SER A 670 36.65 -32.58 16.06
CA SER A 670 37.37 -31.36 16.45
C SER A 670 36.85 -30.15 15.69
N TRP A 671 36.62 -30.30 14.38
CA TRP A 671 36.11 -29.25 13.51
C TRP A 671 35.42 -29.84 12.29
N ILE A 672 34.50 -29.06 11.72
CA ILE A 672 33.91 -29.33 10.40
C ILE A 672 34.21 -28.12 9.52
N GLU A 673 34.50 -28.30 8.25
CA GLU A 673 34.77 -27.25 7.27
C GLU A 673 33.93 -27.52 6.03
N ILE A 674 33.25 -26.49 5.54
CA ILE A 674 32.45 -26.53 4.33
C ILE A 674 33.03 -25.51 3.38
N SER A 675 33.54 -25.99 2.25
CA SER A 675 34.10 -25.17 1.16
C SER A 675 33.14 -25.19 -0.03
N THR A 676 32.90 -24.01 -0.58
CA THR A 676 31.95 -23.76 -1.67
C THR A 676 32.57 -22.75 -2.63
N PRO A 677 32.09 -22.61 -3.88
CA PRO A 677 32.53 -21.53 -4.76
C PRO A 677 32.31 -20.13 -4.15
N GLN A 678 31.39 -20.01 -3.19
CA GLN A 678 31.03 -18.75 -2.53
C GLN A 678 31.83 -18.51 -1.23
N GLY A 679 32.71 -19.42 -0.83
CA GLY A 679 33.59 -19.26 0.32
C GLY A 679 33.74 -20.52 1.18
N VAL A 680 34.56 -20.41 2.23
CA VAL A 680 34.88 -21.49 3.17
C VAL A 680 34.37 -21.12 4.57
N ARG A 681 33.72 -22.06 5.25
CA ARG A 681 33.33 -21.94 6.66
C ARG A 681 33.91 -23.09 7.45
N ARG A 682 34.71 -22.77 8.46
CA ARG A 682 35.18 -23.71 9.48
C ARG A 682 34.38 -23.52 10.77
N PHE A 683 33.89 -24.62 11.31
CA PHE A 683 33.17 -24.75 12.57
C PHE A 683 34.14 -25.33 13.59
N GLU A 684 34.54 -24.52 14.57
CA GLU A 684 35.39 -24.93 15.68
C GLU A 684 34.56 -24.94 16.96
N PHE A 685 34.40 -26.11 17.57
CA PHE A 685 33.52 -26.30 18.72
C PHE A 685 34.27 -25.88 20.00
N ARG A 686 34.33 -24.57 20.27
CA ARG A 686 35.11 -23.99 21.38
C ARG A 686 34.33 -23.89 22.68
#